data_AF-A0A812C9W5-F1
#
_entry.id   AF-A0A812C9W5-F1
#
_cell.length_a   1.000
_cell.length_b   1.000
_cell.length_c   1.000
_cell.angle_alpha   90.00
_cell.angle_beta   90.00
_cell.angle_gamma   90.00
#
_symmetry.space_group_name_H-M   'P 1'
#
loop_
_entity.id
_entity.type
_entity.pdbx_description
1 polymer ?
#
loop_
_entity_poly.entity_id
_entity_poly.type
_entity_poly.pdbx_seq_one_letter_code
_entity_poly.pdbx_strand_id
1 'polypeptide(L)'
;MINIVYYYTMFYISLLIFISFPGLLQACGSLTHAEIGYRAVYQFKASTKLNFQQLLLKHSDAFQAGTPFPDAFYSTICFGGKYHSISEDTHFAPFINATVNYIKKHYSQPWDEKAEKLIAFLFGITSHQVADILWHSLGIEQGFLQTMASVNFHGSFPAAHSWGDLGGDVLNAYEQNITYIPTGSDPHSWYIPTTDLFNIYMELYGHEKISKNVILECFKQLYILRIAELLALPKLYNIIAYKSPFLVQQLDDFFLGGLDDMAGWTQIIWQSVAEMLLTQIARSPFPLPPALRSPFPLPPTLVLHSPCPDARSPFPCPRRSFSIPPCPRHSRSPFPPCPDARSPFPLPPAFRSPFPPAPMLRSSFPPCLRRSFCSFSFPLPPTLVLLPPPPLPFLLSPPPLLPFLLSPASVAFLLSPLPPMPFLLSPLPPDARSPFLPPMLLFNPPLCHTLLPSPIHSPLPCTHIALLSKLLLKTAKGVFMKPSINLKERLQNAKVGVPHFKKISSNSKIQLKPYSLYTVNNSYSKFGWSLTTGDVDNDGFDDLVIGAPGYRAEQSPQQGCIFVIYGNESGILPGHFHLDSLEAFSCGLPKNQSRFGASVVILDLNVDGIKDVVVGAPSSNNFPSLEYQGEVFVFFGEKMKQRTSREADMVIKCSKHTYCNVGWKLNTADINGDGQDDLLISTPFFAASGSQRGCVASLLAHADLKAAKTMEFDQLDWMQCGSQDFGWFGYSMAVSKENVFSEKPGKLLAIGEPTYRICEFTNCTFSSNDHQGIGRVHLYFLGIGRMPVYLSDILGPKMNLSQFGSSLAFGKPFQSKSLVLAVGATSNNVKGSDGFFPMTLYQAGTVYLLNVSTFYQNDLIATFSGDRFVDLFGMKLQFSDVNRDNIDDFVVTSPFYKKKILGNSGVESGHVYIYYGGDDFPTGNVTSQCKHTPIVPCPGEKASLQISGEEEKARFGNAFAVYKTKRDVFLVVSSTHSSAGDRLSGSVTLYRMPQ
;
A
#
# COMPACT_ATOMS: atom_id res chain seq x y z
N MET A 1 -7.51 32.21 31.16
CA MET A 1 -8.41 31.17 30.61
C MET A 1 -9.23 31.64 29.41
N ILE A 2 -10.02 32.73 29.50
CA ILE A 2 -10.98 33.14 28.45
C ILE A 2 -10.39 33.14 27.01
N ASN A 3 -9.21 33.73 26.78
CA ASN A 3 -8.57 33.68 25.44
C ASN A 3 -8.23 32.27 24.95
N ILE A 4 -7.85 31.34 25.85
CA ILE A 4 -7.57 29.94 25.49
C ILE A 4 -8.88 29.26 25.08
N VAL A 5 -9.96 29.47 25.85
CA VAL A 5 -11.30 28.96 25.50
C VAL A 5 -11.76 29.56 24.17
N TYR A 6 -11.64 30.87 23.96
CA TYR A 6 -12.02 31.52 22.70
C TYR A 6 -11.24 30.97 21.49
N TYR A 7 -9.91 30.78 21.60
CA TYR A 7 -9.12 30.16 20.54
C TYR A 7 -9.50 28.69 20.31
N TYR A 8 -9.75 27.90 21.36
CA TYR A 8 -10.21 26.52 21.21
C TYR A 8 -11.61 26.45 20.58
N THR A 9 -12.56 27.28 21.03
CA THR A 9 -13.92 27.32 20.49
C THR A 9 -13.94 27.82 19.04
N MET A 10 -13.16 28.84 18.68
CA MET A 10 -13.05 29.30 17.29
C MET A 10 -12.30 28.30 16.40
N PHE A 11 -11.32 27.57 16.93
CA PHE A 11 -10.69 26.44 16.24
C PHE A 11 -11.68 25.29 16.03
N TYR A 12 -12.45 24.90 17.04
CA TYR A 12 -13.49 23.88 16.94
C TYR A 12 -14.65 24.30 16.02
N ILE A 13 -15.08 25.55 16.03
CA ILE A 13 -16.09 26.07 15.09
C ILE A 13 -15.54 26.04 13.66
N SER A 14 -14.28 26.43 13.46
CA SER A 14 -13.64 26.34 12.14
C SER A 14 -13.51 24.89 11.67
N LEU A 15 -13.09 23.98 12.56
CA LEU A 15 -12.98 22.54 12.29
C LEU A 15 -14.35 21.91 12.02
N LEU A 16 -15.39 22.30 12.77
CA LEU A 16 -16.78 21.89 12.53
C LEU A 16 -17.31 22.42 11.20
N ILE A 17 -17.02 23.68 10.81
CA ILE A 17 -17.41 24.20 9.49
C ILE A 17 -16.70 23.41 8.37
N PHE A 18 -15.42 23.09 8.52
CA PHE A 18 -14.69 22.23 7.58
C PHE A 18 -15.26 20.80 7.50
N ILE A 19 -15.69 20.21 8.62
CA ILE A 19 -16.24 18.84 8.68
C ILE A 19 -17.71 18.78 8.26
N SER A 20 -18.51 19.83 8.52
CA SER A 20 -19.95 19.89 8.21
C SER A 20 -20.26 20.24 6.76
N PHE A 21 -19.26 20.69 5.98
CA PHE A 21 -19.38 20.91 4.54
C PHE A 21 -18.49 19.91 3.76
N PRO A 22 -18.94 18.67 3.52
CA PRO A 22 -18.17 17.70 2.73
C PRO A 22 -17.86 18.17 1.30
N GLY A 23 -18.66 19.10 0.74
CA GLY A 23 -18.38 19.76 -0.54
C GLY A 23 -17.28 20.85 -0.52
N LEU A 24 -16.66 21.13 0.63
CA LEU A 24 -15.55 22.09 0.77
C LEU A 24 -14.18 21.40 0.99
N LEU A 25 -14.16 20.08 1.18
CA LEU A 25 -12.94 19.27 1.31
C LEU A 25 -12.72 18.36 0.08
N GLN A 26 -12.91 18.91 -1.11
CA GLN A 26 -12.47 18.26 -2.35
C GLN A 26 -10.95 18.44 -2.49
N ALA A 27 -10.18 17.59 -1.80
CA ALA A 27 -8.74 17.51 -1.92
C ALA A 27 -8.37 16.77 -3.21
N CYS A 28 -7.73 17.47 -4.15
CA CYS A 28 -7.34 16.92 -5.46
C CYS A 28 -5.90 16.37 -5.43
N GLY A 29 -5.63 15.42 -4.53
CA GLY A 29 -4.34 14.72 -4.43
C GLY A 29 -3.07 15.60 -4.41
N SER A 30 -3.17 16.88 -4.05
CA SER A 30 -2.18 17.91 -4.41
C SER A 30 -0.81 17.60 -3.81
N LEU A 31 -0.78 17.14 -2.56
CA LEU A 31 0.44 16.73 -1.87
C LEU A 31 0.97 15.41 -2.41
N THR A 32 0.07 14.50 -2.79
CA THR A 32 0.35 13.20 -3.39
C THR A 32 1.05 13.35 -4.74
N HIS A 33 0.51 14.10 -5.70
CA HIS A 33 1.18 14.36 -6.99
C HIS A 33 2.53 15.08 -6.82
N ALA A 34 2.61 16.00 -5.86
CA ALA A 34 3.85 16.75 -5.59
C ALA A 34 4.96 15.89 -4.96
N GLU A 35 4.62 14.92 -4.09
CA GLU A 35 5.57 13.93 -3.60
C GLU A 35 6.01 13.00 -4.74
N ILE A 36 5.09 12.43 -5.53
CA ILE A 36 5.41 11.57 -6.68
C ILE A 36 6.40 12.24 -7.63
N GLY A 37 6.08 13.46 -8.07
CA GLY A 37 6.98 14.25 -8.92
C GLY A 37 8.31 14.53 -8.24
N TYR A 38 8.33 14.81 -6.93
CA TYR A 38 9.57 15.08 -6.21
C TYR A 38 10.45 13.82 -6.01
N ARG A 39 9.87 12.66 -5.68
CA ARG A 39 10.57 11.36 -5.66
C ARG A 39 11.24 11.10 -7.01
N ALA A 40 10.51 11.35 -8.08
CA ALA A 40 11.01 11.20 -9.44
C ALA A 40 12.25 12.07 -9.71
N VAL A 41 12.32 13.32 -9.24
CA VAL A 41 13.48 14.22 -9.45
C VAL A 41 14.78 13.65 -8.87
N TYR A 42 14.78 13.07 -7.68
CA TYR A 42 16.00 12.63 -6.98
C TYR A 42 16.79 11.57 -7.74
N GLN A 43 16.07 10.70 -8.44
CA GLN A 43 16.63 9.59 -9.19
C GLN A 43 16.63 9.87 -10.72
N PHE A 44 16.19 11.02 -11.23
CA PHE A 44 16.14 11.27 -12.68
C PHE A 44 17.52 11.65 -13.26
N LYS A 45 18.10 10.77 -14.10
CA LYS A 45 19.14 11.13 -15.08
C LYS A 45 18.64 10.75 -16.47
N ALA A 46 18.28 11.71 -17.30
CA ALA A 46 17.94 11.46 -18.71
C ALA A 46 19.20 11.04 -19.49
N SER A 47 19.07 10.19 -20.51
CA SER A 47 20.18 9.71 -21.36
C SER A 47 20.67 10.75 -22.39
N THR A 48 20.78 12.01 -21.96
CA THR A 48 21.05 13.17 -22.81
C THR A 48 22.21 14.02 -22.27
N LYS A 49 22.76 14.93 -23.08
CA LYS A 49 23.80 15.88 -22.62
C LYS A 49 23.29 16.95 -21.64
N LEU A 50 21.97 17.04 -21.41
CA LEU A 50 21.36 18.03 -20.53
C LEU A 50 20.93 17.39 -19.20
N ASN A 51 21.39 17.97 -18.10
CA ASN A 51 20.99 17.56 -16.76
C ASN A 51 19.60 18.12 -16.42
N PHE A 52 18.55 17.42 -16.87
CA PHE A 52 17.17 17.80 -16.57
C PHE A 52 16.85 17.79 -15.06
N GLN A 53 17.45 16.90 -14.25
CA GLN A 53 17.29 16.95 -12.78
C GLN A 53 17.75 18.30 -12.22
N GLN A 54 18.90 18.81 -12.66
CA GLN A 54 19.39 20.13 -12.24
C GLN A 54 18.48 21.26 -12.72
N LEU A 55 17.87 21.14 -13.92
CA LEU A 55 16.87 22.08 -14.43
C LEU A 55 15.59 22.09 -13.58
N LEU A 56 15.08 20.91 -13.20
CA LEU A 56 13.88 20.78 -12.36
C LEU A 56 14.11 21.29 -10.93
N LEU A 57 15.30 21.06 -10.36
CA LEU A 57 15.67 21.61 -9.05
C LEU A 57 15.83 23.14 -9.10
N LYS A 58 16.49 23.67 -10.14
CA LYS A 58 16.67 25.11 -10.40
C LYS A 58 15.34 25.84 -10.58
N HIS A 59 14.36 25.20 -11.23
CA HIS A 59 13.05 25.76 -11.53
C HIS A 59 11.92 25.03 -10.79
N SER A 60 12.20 24.67 -9.53
CA SER A 60 11.26 24.00 -8.63
C SER A 60 9.98 24.81 -8.38
N ASP A 61 10.03 26.14 -8.56
CA ASP A 61 8.89 27.06 -8.53
C ASP A 61 7.89 26.83 -9.67
N ALA A 62 8.39 26.52 -10.88
CA ALA A 62 7.55 26.19 -12.02
C ALA A 62 7.15 24.69 -12.02
N PHE A 63 8.09 23.81 -11.65
CA PHE A 63 7.84 22.37 -11.53
C PHE A 63 6.71 22.04 -10.53
N GLN A 64 6.79 22.54 -9.30
CA GLN A 64 5.78 22.30 -8.26
C GLN A 64 4.44 23.03 -8.51
N ALA A 65 4.41 23.98 -9.45
CA ALA A 65 3.16 24.57 -9.95
C ALA A 65 2.52 23.72 -11.07
N GLY A 66 3.31 22.86 -11.73
CA GLY A 66 2.82 21.90 -12.72
C GLY A 66 2.38 20.56 -12.12
N THR A 67 2.89 20.14 -10.96
CA THR A 67 2.55 18.83 -10.36
C THR A 67 1.07 18.64 -9.95
N PRO A 68 0.27 19.67 -9.62
CA PRO A 68 -1.17 19.52 -9.39
C PRO A 68 -2.01 20.12 -10.55
N PHE A 69 -1.48 20.11 -11.78
CA PHE A 69 -2.16 20.66 -12.96
C PHE A 69 -2.52 19.50 -13.92
N PRO A 70 -3.78 19.40 -14.37
CA PRO A 70 -4.71 20.52 -14.56
C PRO A 70 -5.89 20.69 -13.58
N ASP A 71 -5.95 19.94 -12.47
CA ASP A 71 -7.02 19.96 -11.43
C ASP A 71 -7.58 21.32 -11.02
N ALA A 72 -6.78 22.39 -11.16
CA ALA A 72 -7.22 23.78 -11.06
C ALA A 72 -8.59 24.04 -11.75
N PHE A 73 -8.90 23.34 -12.85
CA PHE A 73 -10.14 23.54 -13.62
C PHE A 73 -11.32 22.64 -13.21
N TYR A 74 -11.11 21.61 -12.39
CA TYR A 74 -12.21 20.79 -11.85
C TYR A 74 -12.93 21.45 -10.68
N SER A 75 -12.23 22.29 -9.91
CA SER A 75 -12.78 22.86 -8.67
C SER A 75 -14.11 23.56 -8.91
N THR A 76 -15.12 23.24 -8.09
CA THR A 76 -16.39 23.98 -8.04
C THR A 76 -16.20 25.46 -7.72
N ILE A 77 -15.08 25.83 -7.09
CA ILE A 77 -14.66 27.20 -6.80
C ILE A 77 -14.10 27.89 -8.06
N CYS A 78 -13.55 27.14 -9.03
CA CYS A 78 -13.08 27.62 -10.33
C CYS A 78 -14.28 27.85 -11.27
N PHE A 79 -14.95 29.01 -11.12
CA PHE A 79 -16.10 29.41 -11.93
C PHE A 79 -17.23 28.35 -12.00
N GLY A 80 -17.48 27.62 -10.91
CA GLY A 80 -18.52 26.58 -10.87
C GLY A 80 -18.15 25.29 -11.59
N GLY A 81 -16.86 24.96 -11.73
CA GLY A 81 -16.41 23.79 -12.50
C GLY A 81 -16.59 23.92 -14.02
N LYS A 82 -16.92 25.12 -14.52
CA LYS A 82 -17.24 25.39 -15.95
C LYS A 82 -16.16 24.91 -16.93
N TYR A 83 -14.91 24.81 -16.48
CA TYR A 83 -13.76 24.43 -17.31
C TYR A 83 -13.29 22.98 -17.10
N HIS A 84 -14.08 22.14 -16.42
CA HIS A 84 -13.82 20.70 -16.20
C HIS A 84 -13.39 19.98 -17.48
N SER A 85 -14.05 20.19 -18.63
CA SER A 85 -13.66 19.53 -19.89
C SER A 85 -12.28 19.97 -20.42
N ILE A 86 -11.82 21.18 -20.08
CA ILE A 86 -10.46 21.64 -20.43
C ILE A 86 -9.44 20.98 -19.51
N SER A 87 -9.83 20.67 -18.26
CA SER A 87 -9.06 19.79 -17.38
C SER A 87 -8.90 18.42 -18.06
N GLU A 88 -10.01 17.75 -18.40
CA GLU A 88 -10.03 16.43 -19.08
C GLU A 88 -9.11 16.41 -20.31
N ASP A 89 -9.28 17.34 -21.27
CA ASP A 89 -8.45 17.46 -22.48
C ASP A 89 -6.94 17.67 -22.18
N THR A 90 -6.60 18.11 -20.96
CA THR A 90 -5.22 18.39 -20.50
C THR A 90 -4.58 17.20 -19.73
N HIS A 91 -5.36 16.22 -19.26
CA HIS A 91 -4.83 15.01 -18.60
C HIS A 91 -4.15 14.01 -19.56
N PHE A 92 -4.24 14.25 -20.88
CA PHE A 92 -3.84 13.25 -21.88
C PHE A 92 -2.73 13.70 -22.83
N ALA A 93 -2.23 12.71 -23.56
CA ALA A 93 -1.19 12.81 -24.59
C ALA A 93 -1.27 14.03 -25.55
N PRO A 94 -2.45 14.49 -26.03
CA PRO A 94 -2.52 15.62 -26.97
C PRO A 94 -1.95 16.93 -26.39
N PHE A 95 -2.16 17.21 -25.11
CA PHE A 95 -1.68 18.44 -24.48
C PHE A 95 -0.15 18.46 -24.32
N ILE A 96 0.45 17.33 -23.93
CA ILE A 96 1.92 17.19 -23.88
C ILE A 96 2.51 17.41 -25.28
N ASN A 97 1.94 16.78 -26.31
CA ASN A 97 2.40 16.94 -27.69
C ASN A 97 2.29 18.40 -28.17
N ALA A 98 1.15 19.06 -27.92
CA ALA A 98 0.96 20.48 -28.22
C ALA A 98 1.99 21.36 -27.48
N THR A 99 2.26 21.09 -26.20
CA THR A 99 3.24 21.84 -25.40
C THR A 99 4.67 21.67 -25.92
N VAL A 100 5.08 20.44 -26.28
CA VAL A 100 6.42 20.19 -26.84
C VAL A 100 6.59 20.86 -28.20
N ASN A 101 5.58 20.80 -29.07
CA ASN A 101 5.61 21.47 -30.37
C ASN A 101 5.62 23.01 -30.22
N TYR A 102 4.88 23.55 -29.24
CA TYR A 102 4.95 24.96 -28.88
C TYR A 102 6.36 25.36 -28.42
N ILE A 103 6.98 24.59 -27.52
CA ILE A 103 8.36 24.85 -27.06
C ILE A 103 9.34 24.86 -28.24
N LYS A 104 9.31 23.84 -29.10
CA LYS A 104 10.16 23.74 -30.31
C LYS A 104 9.99 24.89 -31.29
N LYS A 105 8.76 25.41 -31.43
CA LYS A 105 8.37 26.45 -32.38
C LYS A 105 8.73 27.86 -31.90
N HIS A 106 8.66 28.11 -30.59
CA HIS A 106 8.80 29.44 -30.00
C HIS A 106 10.09 29.66 -29.18
N TYR A 107 10.87 28.60 -28.90
CA TYR A 107 12.12 28.68 -28.13
C TYR A 107 13.24 27.82 -28.73
N SER A 108 14.36 28.46 -29.10
CA SER A 108 15.57 27.78 -29.59
C SER A 108 16.45 27.23 -28.45
N GLN A 109 17.32 26.27 -28.75
CA GLN A 109 18.39 25.83 -27.84
C GLN A 109 19.67 26.67 -28.06
N PRO A 110 20.48 26.94 -27.01
CA PRO A 110 20.21 26.67 -25.61
C PRO A 110 19.04 27.50 -25.09
N TRP A 111 18.21 26.89 -24.24
CA TRP A 111 16.98 27.48 -23.75
C TRP A 111 17.22 28.66 -22.80
N ASP A 112 16.37 29.68 -22.89
CA ASP A 112 16.35 30.78 -21.92
C ASP A 112 15.58 30.41 -20.65
N GLU A 113 15.67 31.23 -19.60
CA GLU A 113 15.02 30.96 -18.31
C GLU A 113 13.48 30.74 -18.43
N LYS A 114 12.84 31.33 -19.44
CA LYS A 114 11.39 31.22 -19.65
C LYS A 114 11.05 29.87 -20.28
N ALA A 115 11.84 29.44 -21.26
CA ALA A 115 11.78 28.09 -21.82
C ALA A 115 12.10 27.02 -20.76
N GLU A 116 13.16 27.21 -19.96
CA GLU A 116 13.49 26.28 -18.87
C GLU A 116 12.35 26.16 -17.85
N LYS A 117 11.69 27.27 -17.46
CA LYS A 117 10.52 27.24 -16.56
C LYS A 117 9.30 26.57 -17.19
N LEU A 118 9.04 26.80 -18.49
CA LEU A 118 7.94 26.12 -19.19
C LEU A 118 8.19 24.60 -19.32
N ILE A 119 9.45 24.20 -19.55
CA ILE A 119 9.87 22.79 -19.54
C ILE A 119 9.72 22.20 -18.14
N ALA A 120 10.17 22.88 -17.09
CA ALA A 120 10.00 22.42 -15.71
C ALA A 120 8.52 22.25 -15.35
N PHE A 121 7.66 23.20 -15.75
CA PHE A 121 6.22 23.10 -15.59
C PHE A 121 5.65 21.86 -16.31
N LEU A 122 6.00 21.63 -17.59
CA LEU A 122 5.58 20.46 -18.38
C LEU A 122 5.94 19.12 -17.71
N PHE A 123 7.14 18.99 -17.13
CA PHE A 123 7.52 17.79 -16.40
C PHE A 123 6.64 17.57 -15.16
N GLY A 124 6.22 18.65 -14.49
CA GLY A 124 5.20 18.61 -13.43
C GLY A 124 3.88 18.00 -13.92
N ILE A 125 3.31 18.53 -15.02
CA ILE A 125 2.09 17.99 -15.64
C ILE A 125 2.27 16.50 -15.98
N THR A 126 3.43 16.14 -16.53
CA THR A 126 3.74 14.76 -16.92
C THR A 126 3.72 13.81 -15.72
N SER A 127 4.16 14.26 -14.53
CA SER A 127 4.07 13.46 -13.30
C SER A 127 2.64 13.37 -12.73
N HIS A 128 1.82 14.41 -12.94
CA HIS A 128 0.40 14.37 -12.59
C HIS A 128 -0.35 13.32 -13.42
N GLN A 129 -0.20 13.36 -14.77
CA GLN A 129 -0.82 12.38 -15.67
C GLN A 129 -0.46 10.92 -15.33
N VAL A 130 0.79 10.65 -14.95
CA VAL A 130 1.21 9.30 -14.54
C VAL A 130 0.56 8.87 -13.23
N ALA A 131 0.45 9.79 -12.26
CA ALA A 131 -0.18 9.51 -10.98
C ALA A 131 -1.68 9.18 -11.15
N ASP A 132 -2.44 10.02 -11.85
CA ASP A 132 -3.88 9.87 -12.05
C ASP A 132 -4.29 8.48 -12.54
N ILE A 133 -3.67 8.00 -13.62
CA ILE A 133 -4.05 6.74 -14.24
C ILE A 133 -3.75 5.56 -13.30
N LEU A 134 -2.61 5.57 -12.62
CA LEU A 134 -2.21 4.47 -11.72
C LEU A 134 -3.01 4.49 -10.41
N TRP A 135 -3.30 5.67 -9.87
CA TRP A 135 -4.08 5.88 -8.66
C TRP A 135 -5.56 5.54 -8.86
N HIS A 136 -6.24 6.23 -9.79
CA HIS A 136 -7.65 6.00 -10.13
C HIS A 136 -7.88 4.73 -10.95
N SER A 137 -6.83 3.94 -11.22
CA SER A 137 -6.92 2.62 -11.88
C SER A 137 -7.54 2.70 -13.29
N LEU A 138 -7.25 3.77 -14.03
CA LEU A 138 -7.92 4.10 -15.29
C LEU A 138 -7.54 3.10 -16.39
N GLY A 139 -8.45 2.16 -16.68
CA GLY A 139 -8.20 1.04 -17.59
C GLY A 139 -7.30 -0.05 -16.99
N ILE A 140 -7.25 -0.16 -15.66
CA ILE A 140 -6.40 -1.09 -14.90
C ILE A 140 -7.29 -1.89 -13.94
N GLU A 141 -7.36 -3.21 -14.08
CA GLU A 141 -8.30 -4.04 -13.31
C GLU A 141 -7.96 -4.19 -11.82
N GLN A 142 -6.69 -3.99 -11.47
CA GLN A 142 -6.13 -4.30 -10.15
C GLN A 142 -5.36 -3.12 -9.51
N GLY A 143 -5.65 -1.88 -9.92
CA GLY A 143 -4.96 -0.67 -9.44
C GLY A 143 -5.30 -0.26 -8.00
N PHE A 144 -4.66 0.82 -7.54
CA PHE A 144 -4.62 1.23 -6.13
C PHE A 144 -6.02 1.50 -5.53
N LEU A 145 -6.78 2.47 -6.07
CA LEU A 145 -8.10 2.81 -5.53
C LEU A 145 -9.13 1.69 -5.74
N GLN A 146 -9.04 0.92 -6.82
CA GLN A 146 -9.91 -0.24 -7.04
C GLN A 146 -9.64 -1.35 -6.00
N THR A 147 -8.38 -1.59 -5.65
CA THR A 147 -7.99 -2.52 -4.58
C THR A 147 -8.49 -2.04 -3.22
N MET A 148 -8.29 -0.75 -2.91
CA MET A 148 -8.76 -0.16 -1.65
C MET A 148 -10.29 -0.19 -1.52
N ALA A 149 -11.02 0.00 -2.62
CA ALA A 149 -12.48 -0.15 -2.66
C ALA A 149 -12.90 -1.55 -2.20
N SER A 150 -12.31 -2.59 -2.79
CA SER A 150 -12.56 -3.98 -2.42
C SER A 150 -12.21 -4.27 -0.95
N VAL A 151 -11.03 -3.84 -0.50
CA VAL A 151 -10.43 -4.26 0.79
C VAL A 151 -10.94 -3.44 2.00
N ASN A 152 -11.33 -2.17 1.83
CA ASN A 152 -11.75 -1.30 2.94
C ASN A 152 -13.16 -0.70 2.79
N PHE A 153 -13.71 -0.60 1.58
CA PHE A 153 -14.97 0.12 1.33
C PHE A 153 -16.07 -0.74 0.68
N HIS A 154 -16.03 -2.07 0.88
CA HIS A 154 -17.07 -2.99 0.40
C HIS A 154 -17.32 -2.86 -1.12
N GLY A 155 -16.26 -2.76 -1.91
CA GLY A 155 -16.30 -2.56 -3.36
C GLY A 155 -16.68 -1.16 -3.83
N SER A 156 -16.97 -0.21 -2.91
CA SER A 156 -17.41 1.13 -3.26
C SER A 156 -16.28 2.04 -3.74
N PHE A 157 -16.02 2.05 -5.06
CA PHE A 157 -15.04 2.94 -5.68
C PHE A 157 -15.25 4.43 -5.36
N PRO A 158 -16.48 5.01 -5.35
CA PRO A 158 -16.67 6.42 -4.98
C PRO A 158 -16.28 6.74 -3.54
N ALA A 159 -16.45 5.79 -2.60
CA ALA A 159 -15.98 5.95 -1.23
C ALA A 159 -14.45 5.83 -1.16
N ALA A 160 -13.87 4.87 -1.88
CA ALA A 160 -12.42 4.71 -1.96
C ALA A 160 -11.72 5.94 -2.55
N HIS A 161 -12.23 6.48 -3.66
CA HIS A 161 -11.78 7.74 -4.27
C HIS A 161 -11.84 8.90 -3.24
N SER A 162 -13.00 9.10 -2.61
CA SER A 162 -13.20 10.20 -1.64
C SER A 162 -12.28 10.12 -0.40
N TRP A 163 -12.03 8.92 0.13
CA TRP A 163 -11.10 8.72 1.26
C TRP A 163 -9.64 8.59 0.81
N GLY A 164 -9.41 8.27 -0.46
CA GLY A 164 -8.12 8.06 -1.10
C GLY A 164 -7.39 9.37 -1.29
N ASP A 165 -7.96 10.31 -2.04
CA ASP A 165 -7.24 11.52 -2.45
C ASP A 165 -6.97 12.43 -1.23
N LEU A 166 -7.98 12.63 -0.39
CA LEU A 166 -7.85 13.28 0.91
C LEU A 166 -6.88 12.50 1.82
N GLY A 167 -6.92 11.17 1.78
CA GLY A 167 -6.12 10.32 2.66
C GLY A 167 -4.65 10.29 2.30
N GLY A 168 -4.32 10.18 1.02
CA GLY A 168 -2.97 10.30 0.48
C GLY A 168 -2.36 11.65 0.84
N ASP A 169 -3.10 12.75 0.72
CA ASP A 169 -2.62 14.07 1.10
C ASP A 169 -2.44 14.23 2.63
N VAL A 170 -3.32 13.64 3.43
CA VAL A 170 -3.17 13.59 4.90
C VAL A 170 -1.95 12.77 5.32
N LEU A 171 -1.72 11.59 4.72
CA LEU A 171 -0.56 10.75 5.00
C LEU A 171 0.73 11.41 4.50
N ASN A 172 0.74 11.98 3.30
CA ASN A 172 1.89 12.71 2.77
C ASN A 172 2.23 13.93 3.64
N ALA A 173 1.24 14.67 4.13
CA ALA A 173 1.46 15.79 5.03
C ALA A 173 1.91 15.36 6.45
N TYR A 174 1.55 14.15 6.91
CA TYR A 174 1.90 13.65 8.25
C TYR A 174 3.22 12.87 8.28
N GLU A 175 3.43 11.93 7.36
CA GLU A 175 4.59 11.03 7.31
C GLU A 175 5.76 11.63 6.52
N GLN A 176 5.54 12.17 5.32
CA GLN A 176 6.64 12.58 4.45
C GLN A 176 7.34 13.87 4.87
N ASN A 177 8.61 14.01 4.51
CA ASN A 177 9.37 15.24 4.69
C ASN A 177 9.07 16.23 3.55
N ILE A 178 7.93 16.91 3.65
CA ILE A 178 7.41 17.90 2.67
C ILE A 178 8.13 19.27 2.70
N THR A 179 9.30 19.39 3.33
CA THR A 179 10.03 20.67 3.40
C THR A 179 10.72 21.06 2.09
N TYR A 180 10.69 20.21 1.07
CA TYR A 180 11.27 20.44 -0.25
C TYR A 180 10.46 21.34 -1.19
N ILE A 181 9.21 21.62 -0.84
CA ILE A 181 8.48 22.76 -1.40
C ILE A 181 9.38 24.00 -1.09
N PRO A 182 9.73 24.82 -2.10
CA PRO A 182 11.10 24.87 -2.65
C PRO A 182 12.30 25.09 -1.72
N THR A 183 13.47 24.59 -2.14
CA THR A 183 14.76 25.16 -1.73
C THR A 183 15.07 26.41 -2.56
N GLY A 184 15.17 27.56 -1.90
CA GLY A 184 15.42 28.85 -2.55
C GLY A 184 15.15 30.03 -1.62
N SER A 185 15.22 31.27 -2.16
CA SER A 185 14.96 32.48 -1.36
C SER A 185 13.50 32.61 -0.89
N ASP A 186 12.56 31.88 -1.51
CA ASP A 186 11.18 31.81 -1.07
C ASP A 186 10.57 30.40 -1.16
N PRO A 187 10.59 29.60 -0.07
CA PRO A 187 10.37 28.15 -0.08
C PRO A 187 8.91 27.71 -0.26
N HIS A 188 8.04 28.56 -0.80
CA HIS A 188 6.66 28.21 -1.16
C HIS A 188 6.19 28.99 -2.40
N SER A 189 7.09 29.50 -3.24
CA SER A 189 6.72 30.25 -4.45
C SER A 189 6.35 29.33 -5.61
N TRP A 190 5.26 29.65 -6.31
CA TRP A 190 4.89 29.05 -7.60
C TRP A 190 5.13 30.03 -8.75
N TYR A 191 5.55 29.53 -9.91
CA TYR A 191 5.57 30.27 -11.18
C TYR A 191 4.66 29.59 -12.21
N ILE A 192 3.69 30.34 -12.73
CA ILE A 192 2.74 29.85 -13.74
C ILE A 192 3.05 30.52 -15.09
N PRO A 193 3.36 29.78 -16.16
CA PRO A 193 3.62 30.32 -17.49
C PRO A 193 2.31 30.71 -18.22
N THR A 194 1.50 31.59 -17.63
CA THR A 194 0.11 31.88 -18.05
C THR A 194 -0.05 32.39 -19.47
N THR A 195 0.95 33.07 -20.06
CA THR A 195 0.89 33.47 -21.48
C THR A 195 1.14 32.29 -22.40
N ASP A 196 2.06 31.39 -22.04
CA ASP A 196 2.40 30.25 -22.89
C ASP A 196 1.33 29.16 -22.80
N LEU A 197 0.76 28.89 -21.61
CA LEU A 197 -0.40 28.00 -21.45
C LEU A 197 -1.59 28.46 -22.30
N PHE A 198 -1.89 29.76 -22.30
CA PHE A 198 -2.93 30.31 -23.18
C PHE A 198 -2.61 30.07 -24.67
N ASN A 199 -1.37 30.31 -25.09
CA ASN A 199 -0.96 30.08 -26.49
C ASN A 199 -1.00 28.58 -26.85
N ILE A 200 -0.65 27.68 -25.92
CA ILE A 200 -0.74 26.23 -26.10
C ILE A 200 -2.20 25.80 -26.29
N TYR A 201 -3.14 26.32 -25.49
CA TYR A 201 -4.57 26.06 -25.70
C TYR A 201 -5.09 26.64 -27.02
N MET A 202 -4.62 27.83 -27.43
CA MET A 202 -4.95 28.39 -28.75
C MET A 202 -4.43 27.51 -29.90
N GLU A 203 -3.24 26.92 -29.78
CA GLU A 203 -2.70 26.00 -30.79
C GLU A 203 -3.34 24.60 -30.74
N LEU A 204 -3.78 24.12 -29.56
CA LEU A 204 -4.46 22.82 -29.39
C LEU A 204 -5.90 22.83 -29.93
N TYR A 205 -6.68 23.88 -29.64
CA TYR A 205 -8.08 23.98 -30.08
C TYR A 205 -8.27 24.76 -31.39
N GLY A 206 -7.27 25.52 -31.84
CA GLY A 206 -7.39 26.46 -32.96
C GLY A 206 -8.24 27.72 -32.68
N HIS A 207 -8.78 27.87 -31.46
CA HIS A 207 -9.61 29.00 -31.02
C HIS A 207 -9.60 29.16 -29.50
N GLU A 208 -10.04 30.31 -28.98
CA GLU A 208 -10.04 30.56 -27.53
C GLU A 208 -11.12 29.74 -26.81
N LYS A 209 -10.67 28.75 -26.01
CA LYS A 209 -11.52 28.04 -25.02
C LYS A 209 -11.39 28.61 -23.60
N ILE A 210 -10.23 29.17 -23.27
CA ILE A 210 -9.87 29.61 -21.93
C ILE A 210 -8.95 30.83 -22.00
N SER A 211 -9.20 31.84 -21.17
CA SER A 211 -8.41 33.08 -21.16
C SER A 211 -7.31 33.06 -20.10
N LYS A 212 -6.27 33.88 -20.29
CA LYS A 212 -5.16 34.06 -19.33
C LYS A 212 -5.63 34.39 -17.91
N ASN A 213 -6.78 35.06 -17.78
CA ASN A 213 -7.34 35.42 -16.48
C ASN A 213 -7.98 34.20 -15.79
N VAL A 214 -8.70 33.34 -16.52
CA VAL A 214 -9.29 32.11 -15.97
C VAL A 214 -8.19 31.18 -15.46
N ILE A 215 -7.14 30.97 -16.26
CA ILE A 215 -5.95 30.20 -15.85
C ILE A 215 -5.39 30.75 -14.53
N LEU A 216 -5.16 32.06 -14.44
CA LEU A 216 -4.59 32.69 -13.25
C LEU A 216 -5.48 32.60 -12.01
N GLU A 217 -6.80 32.86 -12.12
CA GLU A 217 -7.69 32.83 -10.95
C GLU A 217 -7.84 31.41 -10.37
N CYS A 218 -8.01 30.39 -11.22
CA CYS A 218 -8.14 29.01 -10.74
C CYS A 218 -6.83 28.48 -10.14
N PHE A 219 -5.68 28.89 -10.69
CA PHE A 219 -4.38 28.60 -10.07
C PHE A 219 -4.20 29.20 -8.67
N LYS A 220 -4.73 30.41 -8.40
CA LYS A 220 -4.69 31.00 -7.05
C LYS A 220 -5.47 30.15 -6.05
N GLN A 221 -6.61 29.58 -6.46
CA GLN A 221 -7.44 28.76 -5.61
C GLN A 221 -6.73 27.46 -5.22
N LEU A 222 -6.13 26.78 -6.20
CA LEU A 222 -5.32 25.59 -5.98
C LEU A 222 -4.10 25.86 -5.08
N TYR A 223 -3.46 27.03 -5.23
CA TYR A 223 -2.38 27.45 -4.34
C TYR A 223 -2.86 27.76 -2.91
N ILE A 224 -4.02 28.40 -2.73
CA ILE A 224 -4.64 28.59 -1.41
C ILE A 224 -4.92 27.24 -0.76
N LEU A 225 -5.49 26.30 -1.51
CA LEU A 225 -5.82 24.95 -1.05
C LEU A 225 -4.56 24.23 -0.56
N ARG A 226 -3.49 24.17 -1.37
CA ARG A 226 -2.19 23.60 -0.97
C ARG A 226 -1.63 24.21 0.32
N ILE A 227 -1.68 25.53 0.45
CA ILE A 227 -1.22 26.19 1.68
C ILE A 227 -2.11 25.86 2.89
N ALA A 228 -3.41 25.67 2.72
CA ALA A 228 -4.32 25.24 3.78
C ALA A 228 -4.09 23.77 4.18
N GLU A 229 -3.89 22.89 3.19
CA GLU A 229 -3.63 21.46 3.38
C GLU A 229 -2.43 21.23 4.31
N LEU A 230 -1.29 21.88 4.00
CA LEU A 230 -0.05 21.86 4.79
C LEU A 230 -0.23 22.26 6.27
N LEU A 231 -1.25 23.05 6.59
CA LEU A 231 -1.51 23.59 7.94
C LEU A 231 -2.61 22.83 8.70
N ALA A 232 -3.39 22.00 8.00
CA ALA A 232 -4.62 21.38 8.53
C ALA A 232 -4.62 19.85 8.44
N LEU A 233 -4.28 19.27 7.28
CA LEU A 233 -4.44 17.84 7.01
C LEU A 233 -3.66 16.89 7.95
N PRO A 234 -2.43 17.20 8.45
CA PRO A 234 -1.74 16.33 9.41
C PRO A 234 -2.54 16.00 10.69
N LYS A 235 -3.57 16.80 11.01
CA LYS A 235 -4.47 16.59 12.16
C LYS A 235 -5.54 15.52 11.90
N LEU A 236 -5.80 15.17 10.64
CA LEU A 236 -6.78 14.16 10.25
C LEU A 236 -6.20 12.73 10.15
N TYR A 237 -4.88 12.56 10.29
CA TYR A 237 -4.19 11.26 10.14
C TYR A 237 -4.88 10.12 10.88
N ASN A 238 -5.19 10.30 12.16
CA ASN A 238 -5.87 9.29 12.96
C ASN A 238 -7.25 8.87 12.40
N ILE A 239 -7.98 9.78 11.75
CA ILE A 239 -9.29 9.51 11.13
C ILE A 239 -9.11 8.75 9.81
N ILE A 240 -8.18 9.19 8.96
CA ILE A 240 -7.86 8.53 7.69
C ILE A 240 -7.34 7.12 7.94
N ALA A 241 -6.38 6.96 8.85
CA ALA A 241 -5.83 5.66 9.21
C ALA A 241 -6.93 4.69 9.66
N TYR A 242 -7.78 5.09 10.61
CA TYR A 242 -8.92 4.28 11.05
C TYR A 242 -9.88 3.90 9.91
N LYS A 243 -10.07 4.77 8.91
CA LYS A 243 -10.92 4.50 7.75
C LYS A 243 -10.26 3.63 6.69
N SER A 244 -8.95 3.70 6.53
CA SER A 244 -8.18 2.92 5.55
C SER A 244 -6.84 2.46 6.10
N PRO A 245 -6.81 1.27 6.76
CA PRO A 245 -5.59 0.52 7.03
C PRO A 245 -4.78 0.20 5.76
N PHE A 246 -5.44 0.14 4.60
CA PHE A 246 -4.78 -0.01 3.30
C PHE A 246 -3.86 1.18 3.02
N LEU A 247 -4.35 2.43 3.13
CA LEU A 247 -3.54 3.62 2.90
C LEU A 247 -2.27 3.63 3.78
N VAL A 248 -2.40 3.37 5.07
CA VAL A 248 -1.27 3.39 6.03
C VAL A 248 -0.16 2.41 5.66
N GLN A 249 -0.52 1.23 5.15
CA GLN A 249 0.43 0.15 4.88
C GLN A 249 0.90 0.07 3.42
N GLN A 250 0.14 0.65 2.49
CA GLN A 250 0.32 0.42 1.04
C GLN A 250 0.66 1.71 0.26
N LEU A 251 0.45 2.91 0.82
CA LEU A 251 0.66 4.18 0.10
C LEU A 251 2.04 4.30 -0.57
N ASP A 252 3.13 3.97 0.12
CA ASP A 252 4.47 4.00 -0.48
C ASP A 252 4.69 2.84 -1.46
N ASP A 253 4.47 1.62 -0.97
CA ASP A 253 5.09 0.41 -1.48
C ASP A 253 4.20 -0.46 -2.39
N PHE A 254 2.89 -0.16 -2.52
CA PHE A 254 1.98 -0.95 -3.36
C PHE A 254 2.50 -1.09 -4.79
N PHE A 255 2.32 -2.26 -5.38
CA PHE A 255 3.01 -2.63 -6.62
C PHE A 255 2.53 -1.85 -7.86
N LEU A 256 1.28 -1.35 -7.84
CA LEU A 256 0.61 -0.73 -8.99
C LEU A 256 -0.22 0.47 -8.53
N GLY A 257 0.37 1.67 -8.60
CA GLY A 257 -0.20 2.91 -8.07
C GLY A 257 0.17 3.24 -6.62
N GLY A 258 1.23 2.62 -6.05
CA GLY A 258 1.92 3.17 -4.87
C GLY A 258 2.83 4.35 -5.24
N LEU A 259 3.16 5.23 -4.30
CA LEU A 259 3.98 6.44 -4.54
C LEU A 259 5.30 6.12 -5.25
N ASP A 260 5.95 5.02 -4.87
CA ASP A 260 7.23 4.64 -5.47
C ASP A 260 7.05 4.07 -6.89
N ASP A 261 5.97 3.31 -7.16
CA ASP A 261 5.63 2.85 -8.51
C ASP A 261 5.33 4.03 -9.45
N MET A 262 4.49 4.96 -9.01
CA MET A 262 4.13 6.17 -9.77
C MET A 262 5.35 7.07 -10.03
N ALA A 263 6.29 7.17 -9.08
CA ALA A 263 7.55 7.89 -9.27
C ALA A 263 8.49 7.20 -10.28
N GLY A 264 8.56 5.87 -10.24
CA GLY A 264 9.32 5.06 -11.21
C GLY A 264 8.77 5.22 -12.63
N TRP A 265 7.45 5.23 -12.81
CA TRP A 265 6.83 5.47 -14.11
C TRP A 265 7.01 6.91 -14.58
N THR A 266 6.91 7.87 -13.67
CA THR A 266 7.15 9.28 -13.97
C THR A 266 8.51 9.49 -14.63
N GLN A 267 9.57 8.81 -14.15
CA GLN A 267 10.91 8.89 -14.73
C GLN A 267 11.02 8.30 -16.14
N ILE A 268 10.32 7.18 -16.42
CA ILE A 268 10.27 6.56 -17.75
C ILE A 268 9.57 7.48 -18.75
N ILE A 269 8.49 8.15 -18.34
CA ILE A 269 7.77 9.08 -19.21
C ILE A 269 8.52 10.40 -19.36
N TRP A 270 9.19 10.89 -18.32
CA TRP A 270 10.10 12.03 -18.41
C TRP A 270 11.29 11.81 -19.34
N GLN A 271 11.87 10.60 -19.39
CA GLN A 271 12.88 10.24 -20.39
C GLN A 271 12.30 10.37 -21.81
N SER A 272 11.06 9.91 -22.03
CA SER A 272 10.38 10.05 -23.32
C SER A 272 10.13 11.53 -23.68
N VAL A 273 9.69 12.37 -22.74
CA VAL A 273 9.48 13.82 -22.96
C VAL A 273 10.80 14.55 -23.21
N ALA A 274 11.90 14.16 -22.54
CA ALA A 274 13.23 14.69 -22.82
C ALA A 274 13.67 14.38 -24.26
N GLU A 275 13.47 13.14 -24.75
CA GLU A 275 13.74 12.79 -26.15
C GLU A 275 12.88 13.60 -27.13
N MET A 276 11.59 13.80 -26.83
CA MET A 276 10.70 14.63 -27.66
C MET A 276 11.16 16.08 -27.74
N LEU A 277 11.71 16.65 -26.66
CA LEU A 277 12.16 18.05 -26.62
C LEU A 277 13.47 18.27 -27.39
N LEU A 278 14.35 17.26 -27.45
CA LEU A 278 15.68 17.38 -28.05
C LEU A 278 15.78 16.88 -29.50
N THR A 279 14.96 15.91 -29.92
CA THR A 279 15.01 15.35 -31.27
C THR A 279 14.06 16.07 -32.23
N GLN A 280 14.42 16.21 -33.51
CA GLN A 280 13.47 16.73 -34.53
C GLN A 280 12.41 15.71 -34.96
N ILE A 281 12.64 14.41 -34.69
CA ILE A 281 11.69 13.37 -35.06
C ILE A 281 10.45 13.49 -34.16
N ALA A 282 9.29 13.76 -34.76
CA ALA A 282 8.00 13.56 -34.11
C ALA A 282 7.69 12.06 -33.99
N ARG A 283 8.47 11.36 -33.14
CA ARG A 283 8.02 10.06 -32.60
C ARG A 283 6.70 10.33 -31.89
N SER A 284 5.72 9.44 -32.06
CA SER A 284 4.66 9.36 -31.06
C SER A 284 5.35 9.00 -29.73
N PRO A 285 5.28 9.84 -28.69
CA PRO A 285 5.56 9.36 -27.35
C PRO A 285 4.58 8.23 -27.00
N PHE A 286 4.78 7.65 -25.82
CA PHE A 286 3.85 6.70 -25.21
C PHE A 286 3.83 5.31 -25.86
N PRO A 287 4.87 4.50 -25.60
CA PRO A 287 4.67 3.08 -25.31
C PRO A 287 3.94 2.93 -23.96
N LEU A 288 2.80 3.60 -23.80
CA LEU A 288 1.88 3.41 -22.67
C LEU A 288 0.87 2.31 -23.01
N PRO A 289 0.21 1.68 -22.03
CA PRO A 289 -0.90 0.76 -22.28
C PRO A 289 -2.05 1.37 -23.11
N PRO A 290 -2.93 0.56 -23.73
CA PRO A 290 -4.05 1.06 -24.53
C PRO A 290 -4.95 2.09 -23.81
N ALA A 291 -5.13 1.93 -22.50
CA ALA A 291 -5.87 2.84 -21.62
C ALA A 291 -5.37 4.30 -21.66
N LEU A 292 -4.11 4.51 -22.06
CA LEU A 292 -3.41 5.80 -22.05
C LEU A 292 -3.22 6.41 -23.46
N ARG A 293 -3.78 5.79 -24.51
CA ARG A 293 -3.54 6.18 -25.92
C ARG A 293 -4.65 7.00 -26.58
N SER A 294 -5.84 7.06 -25.99
CA SER A 294 -7.00 7.70 -26.62
C SER A 294 -8.03 8.19 -25.61
N PRO A 295 -8.70 9.34 -25.86
CA PRO A 295 -9.85 9.76 -25.08
C PRO A 295 -11.05 8.86 -25.43
N PHE A 296 -11.16 7.72 -24.75
CA PHE A 296 -12.45 7.05 -24.66
C PHE A 296 -13.40 7.96 -23.86
N PRO A 297 -14.65 8.18 -24.31
CA PRO A 297 -15.63 8.78 -23.43
C PRO A 297 -15.78 7.87 -22.22
N LEU A 298 -15.64 8.45 -21.01
CA LEU A 298 -15.89 7.74 -19.76
C LEU A 298 -17.23 7.01 -19.87
N PRO A 299 -17.34 5.73 -19.45
CA PRO A 299 -18.62 5.07 -19.33
C PRO A 299 -19.60 5.98 -18.55
N PRO A 300 -20.90 6.02 -18.87
CA PRO A 300 -21.84 6.92 -18.21
C PRO A 300 -22.00 6.66 -16.68
N THR A 301 -21.40 5.58 -16.17
CA THR A 301 -21.25 5.26 -14.74
C THR A 301 -19.98 5.84 -14.08
N LEU A 302 -19.09 6.45 -14.86
CA LEU A 302 -17.79 7.00 -14.47
C LEU A 302 -17.69 8.52 -14.71
N VAL A 303 -18.78 9.18 -15.12
CA VAL A 303 -18.89 10.64 -15.03
C VAL A 303 -18.75 11.05 -13.57
N LEU A 304 -17.87 12.02 -13.28
CA LEU A 304 -17.66 12.60 -11.94
C LEU A 304 -18.87 13.43 -11.47
N HIS A 305 -19.98 12.73 -11.20
CA HIS A 305 -21.17 13.29 -10.59
C HIS A 305 -20.91 13.63 -9.13
N SER A 306 -20.44 14.86 -8.90
CA SER A 306 -20.79 15.57 -7.66
C SER A 306 -22.32 15.57 -7.48
N PRO A 307 -22.83 15.39 -6.25
CA PRO A 307 -24.26 15.19 -6.02
C PRO A 307 -25.03 16.47 -6.34
N CYS A 308 -25.79 16.47 -7.44
CA CYS A 308 -26.54 17.64 -7.91
C CYS A 308 -27.56 18.13 -6.87
N PRO A 309 -27.42 19.35 -6.33
CA PRO A 309 -28.44 19.95 -5.48
C PRO A 309 -29.45 20.70 -6.34
N ASP A 310 -30.56 20.05 -6.74
CA ASP A 310 -31.87 20.72 -6.77
C ASP A 310 -33.05 19.77 -7.09
N ALA A 311 -33.75 19.34 -6.05
CA ALA A 311 -35.05 18.66 -6.17
C ALA A 311 -36.20 19.68 -6.29
N ARG A 312 -36.14 20.62 -7.26
CA ARG A 312 -37.18 21.65 -7.42
C ARG A 312 -37.28 22.32 -8.80
N SER A 313 -37.67 21.60 -9.85
CA SER A 313 -38.26 22.21 -11.06
C SER A 313 -39.45 21.39 -11.62
N PRO A 314 -40.56 22.02 -12.07
CA PRO A 314 -41.79 21.31 -12.47
C PRO A 314 -41.97 21.22 -13.99
N PHE A 315 -41.01 20.65 -14.74
CA PHE A 315 -41.19 20.34 -16.16
C PHE A 315 -40.73 18.91 -16.50
N PRO A 316 -41.44 18.17 -17.37
CA PRO A 316 -41.18 16.75 -17.62
C PRO A 316 -39.99 16.52 -18.55
N CYS A 317 -39.14 15.55 -18.21
CA CYS A 317 -38.07 15.09 -19.10
C CYS A 317 -38.64 14.47 -20.40
N PRO A 318 -38.14 14.83 -21.60
CA PRO A 318 -38.61 14.25 -22.84
C PRO A 318 -38.14 12.79 -22.98
N ARG A 319 -39.09 11.85 -23.06
CA ARG A 319 -38.79 10.44 -23.41
C ARG A 319 -38.24 10.38 -24.84
N ARG A 320 -36.95 10.13 -25.01
CA ARG A 320 -36.39 9.62 -26.28
C ARG A 320 -36.38 8.10 -26.26
N SER A 321 -37.30 7.48 -27.00
CA SER A 321 -37.20 6.07 -27.37
C SER A 321 -36.07 5.88 -28.37
N PHE A 322 -35.10 5.02 -28.05
CA PHE A 322 -34.08 4.61 -29.02
C PHE A 322 -34.70 3.63 -30.03
N SER A 323 -34.89 4.09 -31.26
CA SER A 323 -35.09 3.23 -32.43
C SER A 323 -33.74 2.83 -33.02
N ILE A 324 -33.62 1.56 -33.43
CA ILE A 324 -32.39 1.01 -34.01
C ILE A 324 -32.24 1.54 -35.45
N PRO A 325 -31.10 2.16 -35.83
CA PRO A 325 -30.85 2.54 -37.22
C PRO A 325 -30.54 1.30 -38.09
N PRO A 326 -31.09 1.20 -39.31
CA PRO A 326 -30.91 0.03 -40.16
C PRO A 326 -29.56 0.03 -40.92
N CYS A 327 -29.06 -1.16 -41.24
CA CYS A 327 -27.88 -1.33 -42.09
C CYS A 327 -28.13 -0.85 -43.53
N PRO A 328 -27.26 -0.02 -44.13
CA PRO A 328 -27.40 0.40 -45.53
C PRO A 328 -27.00 -0.70 -46.52
N ARG A 329 -27.76 -0.85 -47.61
CA ARG A 329 -27.40 -1.66 -48.80
C ARG A 329 -26.83 -0.78 -49.92
N HIS A 330 -26.02 -1.38 -50.79
CA HIS A 330 -25.24 -0.71 -51.85
C HIS A 330 -26.06 0.02 -52.93
N SER A 331 -25.41 0.98 -53.60
CA SER A 331 -25.46 1.04 -55.08
C SER A 331 -24.15 1.53 -55.74
N ARG A 332 -23.64 0.71 -56.68
CA ARG A 332 -22.91 1.02 -57.95
C ARG A 332 -21.61 1.89 -57.95
N SER A 333 -20.46 1.20 -57.95
CA SER A 333 -19.46 1.03 -59.08
C SER A 333 -19.33 2.13 -60.18
N PRO A 334 -18.16 2.34 -60.84
CA PRO A 334 -17.13 1.33 -61.24
C PRO A 334 -15.65 1.80 -61.05
N PHE A 335 -14.53 1.07 -61.18
CA PHE A 335 -13.95 -0.04 -62.01
C PHE A 335 -12.60 -0.45 -61.31
N PRO A 336 -11.73 -1.38 -61.81
CA PRO A 336 -11.88 -2.54 -62.72
C PRO A 336 -11.55 -3.89 -61.97
N PRO A 337 -11.53 -5.09 -62.62
CA PRO A 337 -11.64 -6.37 -61.91
C PRO A 337 -10.34 -7.16 -61.68
N CYS A 338 -10.37 -8.06 -60.69
CA CYS A 338 -9.49 -9.23 -60.62
C CYS A 338 -9.97 -10.36 -61.55
N PRO A 339 -9.09 -11.14 -62.18
CA PRO A 339 -9.46 -12.39 -62.87
C PRO A 339 -9.61 -13.56 -61.89
N ASP A 340 -10.33 -14.60 -62.30
CA ASP A 340 -10.61 -15.79 -61.49
C ASP A 340 -10.46 -17.10 -62.30
N ALA A 341 -10.31 -18.22 -61.59
CA ALA A 341 -10.35 -19.62 -62.01
C ALA A 341 -9.32 -20.12 -63.05
N ARG A 342 -8.45 -21.04 -62.60
CA ARG A 342 -8.35 -22.44 -63.11
C ARG A 342 -7.37 -23.30 -62.29
N SER A 343 -7.75 -24.55 -62.02
CA SER A 343 -6.84 -25.65 -61.67
C SER A 343 -6.43 -26.40 -62.96
N PRO A 344 -5.35 -27.21 -62.96
CA PRO A 344 -5.41 -28.58 -62.40
C PRO A 344 -4.12 -29.08 -61.69
N PHE A 345 -4.19 -30.34 -61.23
CA PHE A 345 -3.14 -31.22 -60.67
C PHE A 345 -1.89 -31.39 -61.57
N PRO A 346 -0.68 -31.74 -61.03
CA PRO A 346 -0.37 -33.13 -60.60
C PRO A 346 0.56 -33.34 -59.36
N LEU A 347 0.68 -34.62 -58.98
CA LEU A 347 1.59 -35.27 -58.01
C LEU A 347 2.60 -36.17 -58.77
N PRO A 348 3.57 -36.87 -58.13
CA PRO A 348 4.45 -36.58 -56.99
C PRO A 348 5.94 -36.74 -57.44
N PRO A 349 6.95 -37.00 -56.55
CA PRO A 349 7.20 -38.37 -56.04
C PRO A 349 7.62 -38.43 -54.55
N ALA A 350 7.87 -39.63 -54.02
CA ALA A 350 8.21 -39.90 -52.61
C ALA A 350 9.43 -40.84 -52.46
N PHE A 351 10.10 -40.82 -51.30
CA PHE A 351 10.99 -41.86 -50.72
C PHE A 351 11.63 -41.30 -49.40
N ARG A 352 12.02 -42.05 -48.37
CA ARG A 352 11.85 -43.47 -47.97
C ARG A 352 12.11 -43.59 -46.45
N SER A 353 11.52 -44.55 -45.74
CA SER A 353 11.89 -44.91 -44.35
C SER A 353 13.00 -45.98 -44.30
N PRO A 354 13.57 -46.27 -43.11
CA PRO A 354 13.38 -47.62 -42.58
C PRO A 354 13.23 -47.73 -41.03
N PHE A 355 12.49 -48.76 -40.60
CA PHE A 355 12.64 -49.44 -39.29
C PHE A 355 13.38 -50.77 -39.50
N PRO A 356 13.94 -51.40 -38.45
CA PRO A 356 13.37 -52.67 -37.96
C PRO A 356 13.46 -52.79 -36.40
N PRO A 357 13.27 -53.96 -35.75
CA PRO A 357 11.94 -54.42 -35.35
C PRO A 357 11.82 -54.85 -33.86
N ALA A 358 10.60 -55.20 -33.43
CA ALA A 358 10.33 -55.84 -32.13
C ALA A 358 9.82 -57.30 -32.28
N PRO A 359 10.05 -58.19 -31.30
CA PRO A 359 9.40 -59.51 -31.22
C PRO A 359 8.16 -59.52 -30.30
N MET A 360 7.27 -60.50 -30.50
CA MET A 360 5.99 -60.68 -29.77
C MET A 360 5.97 -61.90 -28.83
N LEU A 361 5.08 -61.87 -27.83
CA LEU A 361 4.30 -62.98 -27.21
C LEU A 361 3.14 -62.28 -26.44
N ARG A 362 1.82 -62.47 -26.63
CA ARG A 362 0.93 -63.67 -26.61
C ARG A 362 1.10 -64.52 -25.34
N SER A 363 0.07 -64.96 -24.59
CA SER A 363 -1.40 -64.73 -24.48
C SER A 363 -1.88 -65.49 -23.21
N SER A 364 -3.01 -65.25 -22.52
CA SER A 364 -4.41 -65.39 -22.96
C SER A 364 -5.46 -65.02 -21.86
N PHE A 365 -6.70 -64.71 -22.28
CA PHE A 365 -7.96 -64.58 -21.48
C PHE A 365 -8.63 -65.97 -21.21
N PRO A 366 -9.91 -66.17 -20.75
CA PRO A 366 -11.07 -65.27 -20.51
C PRO A 366 -11.96 -65.65 -19.26
N PRO A 367 -13.29 -65.36 -19.16
CA PRO A 367 -14.14 -64.27 -19.67
C PRO A 367 -15.00 -63.52 -18.60
N CYS A 368 -15.78 -62.54 -19.10
CA CYS A 368 -17.02 -61.93 -18.54
C CYS A 368 -16.86 -60.57 -17.81
N LEU A 369 -17.85 -59.65 -17.73
CA LEU A 369 -19.11 -59.31 -18.46
C LEU A 369 -19.52 -57.87 -17.97
N ARG A 370 -20.31 -56.98 -18.62
CA ARG A 370 -21.08 -56.97 -19.89
C ARG A 370 -21.15 -55.51 -20.46
N ARG A 371 -21.83 -55.35 -21.60
CA ARG A 371 -22.21 -54.14 -22.36
C ARG A 371 -23.16 -53.14 -21.65
N SER A 372 -23.47 -51.92 -22.13
CA SER A 372 -22.76 -50.84 -22.89
C SER A 372 -23.75 -49.79 -23.48
N PHE A 373 -23.28 -48.54 -23.71
CA PHE A 373 -23.74 -47.51 -24.69
C PHE A 373 -24.89 -46.50 -24.41
N CYS A 374 -24.55 -45.24 -24.73
CA CYS A 374 -25.35 -44.14 -25.33
C CYS A 374 -26.37 -43.29 -24.53
N SER A 375 -26.61 -42.10 -25.09
CA SER A 375 -27.20 -40.89 -24.50
C SER A 375 -28.38 -40.35 -25.32
N PHE A 376 -29.31 -39.60 -24.70
CA PHE A 376 -29.86 -38.30 -25.17
C PHE A 376 -30.83 -37.68 -24.12
N SER A 377 -31.53 -36.59 -24.44
CA SER A 377 -32.01 -35.53 -23.51
C SER A 377 -33.50 -35.58 -23.08
N PHE A 378 -33.83 -34.90 -21.95
CA PHE A 378 -35.07 -34.20 -21.47
C PHE A 378 -36.49 -34.53 -22.06
N PRO A 379 -37.64 -34.40 -21.32
CA PRO A 379 -37.96 -33.38 -20.28
C PRO A 379 -38.79 -33.89 -19.03
N LEU A 380 -39.75 -33.09 -18.51
CA LEU A 380 -40.40 -33.17 -17.16
C LEU A 380 -41.80 -33.89 -17.13
N PRO A 381 -42.75 -33.70 -16.16
CA PRO A 381 -43.26 -34.71 -15.20
C PRO A 381 -44.78 -35.05 -15.36
N PRO A 382 -45.52 -35.79 -14.46
CA PRO A 382 -46.10 -35.22 -13.21
C PRO A 382 -46.55 -36.22 -12.05
N THR A 383 -47.02 -35.66 -10.90
CA THR A 383 -48.12 -36.05 -9.93
C THR A 383 -48.64 -37.51 -9.77
N LEU A 384 -49.09 -38.09 -8.63
CA LEU A 384 -49.36 -37.68 -7.20
C LEU A 384 -49.53 -38.96 -6.28
N VAL A 385 -50.37 -38.93 -5.20
CA VAL A 385 -51.00 -40.07 -4.42
C VAL A 385 -50.08 -40.76 -3.36
N LEU A 386 -50.47 -41.10 -2.10
CA LEU A 386 -51.68 -40.87 -1.25
C LEU A 386 -51.36 -40.72 0.30
N LEU A 387 -52.21 -41.22 1.23
CA LEU A 387 -52.37 -40.89 2.68
C LEU A 387 -53.16 -42.01 3.45
N PRO A 388 -53.55 -41.90 4.76
CA PRO A 388 -53.13 -41.09 5.95
C PRO A 388 -52.78 -42.06 7.16
N PRO A 389 -53.24 -42.02 8.45
CA PRO A 389 -53.74 -40.96 9.35
C PRO A 389 -52.99 -40.75 10.74
N PRO A 390 -53.41 -41.19 11.98
CA PRO A 390 -53.33 -40.28 13.17
C PRO A 390 -52.82 -40.91 14.52
N PRO A 391 -52.85 -40.24 15.71
CA PRO A 391 -53.36 -38.88 16.04
C PRO A 391 -52.44 -37.93 16.86
N LEU A 392 -52.91 -36.68 17.00
CA LEU A 392 -52.40 -35.54 17.78
C LEU A 392 -53.47 -34.99 18.76
N PRO A 393 -53.10 -34.06 19.66
CA PRO A 393 -53.75 -32.72 19.78
C PRO A 393 -52.73 -31.57 20.08
N PHE A 394 -53.01 -30.27 20.28
CA PHE A 394 -53.93 -29.20 19.75
C PHE A 394 -53.64 -27.89 20.55
N LEU A 395 -53.95 -26.63 20.16
CA LEU A 395 -54.06 -25.89 18.88
C LEU A 395 -54.27 -24.35 19.19
N LEU A 396 -54.37 -23.46 18.19
CA LEU A 396 -54.79 -22.01 18.24
C LEU A 396 -53.83 -21.02 18.96
N SER A 397 -53.57 -19.74 18.59
CA SER A 397 -53.81 -18.86 17.40
C SER A 397 -55.27 -18.45 17.04
N PRO A 398 -55.57 -17.49 16.10
CA PRO A 398 -54.76 -16.52 15.32
C PRO A 398 -55.37 -15.06 15.26
N PRO A 399 -55.64 -14.40 14.09
CA PRO A 399 -54.88 -13.42 13.25
C PRO A 399 -55.43 -11.94 13.39
N PRO A 400 -55.56 -10.97 12.41
CA PRO A 400 -55.10 -10.81 10.99
C PRO A 400 -54.63 -9.40 10.45
N LEU A 401 -53.78 -9.43 9.40
CA LEU A 401 -53.75 -8.66 8.11
C LEU A 401 -53.95 -7.10 7.97
N LEU A 402 -52.89 -6.41 7.48
CA LEU A 402 -52.76 -5.44 6.31
C LEU A 402 -53.74 -4.24 6.08
N PRO A 403 -53.43 -3.20 5.25
CA PRO A 403 -52.16 -2.58 4.78
C PRO A 403 -52.14 -1.01 4.82
N PHE A 404 -51.26 -0.35 4.02
CA PHE A 404 -51.26 1.05 3.48
C PHE A 404 -50.48 2.23 4.14
N LEU A 405 -49.55 2.79 3.33
CA LEU A 405 -49.30 4.20 2.93
C LEU A 405 -49.10 5.40 3.91
N LEU A 406 -48.39 6.40 3.34
CA LEU A 406 -48.32 7.84 3.64
C LEU A 406 -47.33 8.37 4.71
N SER A 407 -47.18 9.71 4.70
CA SER A 407 -45.98 10.46 5.11
C SER A 407 -46.33 11.57 6.16
N PRO A 408 -45.47 12.58 6.49
CA PRO A 408 -45.39 13.12 7.86
C PRO A 408 -46.28 14.34 8.18
N ALA A 409 -46.51 14.64 9.48
CA ALA A 409 -46.34 15.97 10.10
C ALA A 409 -46.83 16.09 11.59
N SER A 410 -45.91 16.54 12.47
CA SER A 410 -46.07 17.64 13.46
C SER A 410 -47.02 17.61 14.70
N VAL A 411 -46.57 18.35 15.73
CA VAL A 411 -47.30 18.92 16.92
C VAL A 411 -47.66 17.93 18.06
N ALA A 412 -47.78 18.32 19.35
CA ALA A 412 -46.81 18.92 20.31
C ALA A 412 -47.40 18.91 21.77
N PHE A 413 -46.54 19.11 22.79
CA PHE A 413 -46.85 19.47 24.21
C PHE A 413 -47.76 18.57 25.08
N LEU A 414 -47.28 18.19 26.28
CA LEU A 414 -47.75 18.74 27.58
C LEU A 414 -47.02 18.16 28.83
N LEU A 415 -46.61 19.09 29.70
CA LEU A 415 -46.32 19.09 31.16
C LEU A 415 -46.03 17.84 32.04
N SER A 416 -45.08 18.09 32.96
CA SER A 416 -44.73 17.47 34.26
C SER A 416 -45.88 17.49 35.32
N PRO A 417 -45.86 16.75 36.48
CA PRO A 417 -44.71 16.63 37.42
C PRO A 417 -44.54 15.33 38.26
N LEU A 418 -43.51 15.32 39.11
CA LEU A 418 -43.23 14.31 40.17
C LEU A 418 -42.86 14.99 41.52
N PRO A 419 -43.22 14.42 42.69
CA PRO A 419 -42.90 14.95 44.02
C PRO A 419 -41.82 14.06 44.75
N PRO A 420 -41.55 14.11 46.08
CA PRO A 420 -40.34 14.81 46.55
C PRO A 420 -39.49 14.12 47.67
N MET A 421 -38.30 14.70 47.97
CA MET A 421 -37.60 14.92 49.28
C MET A 421 -37.68 13.89 50.45
N PRO A 422 -36.63 13.73 51.32
CA PRO A 422 -35.97 14.84 52.03
C PRO A 422 -34.45 14.74 52.38
N PHE A 423 -33.95 15.81 53.04
CA PHE A 423 -32.60 16.02 53.60
C PHE A 423 -32.49 15.69 55.11
N LEU A 424 -31.27 15.62 55.64
CA LEU A 424 -30.91 15.89 57.06
C LEU A 424 -29.46 16.43 57.18
N LEU A 425 -29.05 17.01 58.33
CA LEU A 425 -27.92 17.97 58.42
C LEU A 425 -27.09 17.95 59.74
N SER A 426 -25.77 18.20 59.62
CA SER A 426 -24.84 18.83 60.61
C SER A 426 -24.45 18.03 61.89
N PRO A 427 -23.41 18.40 62.71
CA PRO A 427 -22.59 19.63 62.73
C PRO A 427 -21.02 19.48 62.83
N LEU A 428 -20.34 20.61 63.16
CA LEU A 428 -18.88 20.94 63.23
C LEU A 428 -18.24 20.67 64.65
N PRO A 429 -17.00 21.09 65.09
CA PRO A 429 -15.99 22.08 64.57
C PRO A 429 -14.47 21.68 64.83
N PRO A 430 -13.43 22.57 65.02
CA PRO A 430 -13.05 23.90 64.47
C PRO A 430 -11.58 24.00 63.87
N ASP A 431 -11.16 25.23 63.51
CA ASP A 431 -9.77 25.79 63.46
C ASP A 431 -8.79 25.46 62.30
N ALA A 432 -7.99 26.41 61.74
CA ALA A 432 -7.99 27.89 61.87
C ALA A 432 -7.21 28.65 60.75
N ARG A 433 -7.50 29.97 60.64
CA ARG A 433 -6.77 31.10 59.99
C ARG A 433 -6.86 31.32 58.45
N SER A 434 -7.16 32.58 58.13
CA SER A 434 -7.14 33.30 56.82
C SER A 434 -6.04 34.41 56.90
N PRO A 435 -5.97 35.53 56.12
CA PRO A 435 -6.76 36.06 54.97
C PRO A 435 -5.83 36.40 53.75
N PHE A 436 -6.14 37.16 52.68
CA PHE A 436 -7.10 38.25 52.36
C PHE A 436 -7.40 38.31 50.85
N LEU A 437 -8.63 38.71 50.44
CA LEU A 437 -8.91 39.36 49.14
C LEU A 437 -10.34 39.94 49.04
N PRO A 438 -10.51 41.24 48.70
CA PRO A 438 -11.79 41.84 48.30
C PRO A 438 -11.67 42.70 47.00
N PRO A 439 -12.76 43.31 46.47
CA PRO A 439 -14.01 42.67 46.04
C PRO A 439 -14.41 43.06 44.58
N MET A 440 -15.43 42.41 44.02
CA MET A 440 -16.12 42.91 42.80
C MET A 440 -17.16 43.98 43.12
N LEU A 441 -17.49 44.82 42.13
CA LEU A 441 -18.66 45.71 42.13
C LEU A 441 -19.50 45.52 40.85
N LEU A 442 -20.79 45.84 40.95
CA LEU A 442 -21.81 45.58 39.92
C LEU A 442 -21.93 46.72 38.90
N PHE A 443 -22.60 46.48 37.77
CA PHE A 443 -23.80 47.22 37.35
C PHE A 443 -24.65 46.41 36.35
N ASN A 444 -25.88 46.86 36.03
CA ASN A 444 -26.99 46.05 35.49
C ASN A 444 -27.64 46.67 34.20
N PRO A 445 -28.68 46.06 33.56
CA PRO A 445 -29.05 46.27 32.14
C PRO A 445 -30.12 47.36 31.88
N PRO A 446 -30.68 47.47 30.64
CA PRO A 446 -31.99 46.81 30.41
C PRO A 446 -32.32 46.26 28.99
N LEU A 447 -33.10 45.17 28.98
CA LEU A 447 -34.29 44.82 28.15
C LEU A 447 -34.60 45.53 26.80
N CYS A 448 -34.96 44.77 25.73
CA CYS A 448 -36.37 44.57 25.27
C CYS A 448 -36.60 43.90 23.88
N HIS A 449 -37.53 42.94 23.84
CA HIS A 449 -38.60 42.69 22.82
C HIS A 449 -38.40 42.40 21.30
N THR A 450 -38.54 41.09 20.97
CA THR A 450 -39.50 40.45 19.99
C THR A 450 -39.43 40.56 18.44
N LEU A 451 -39.66 39.37 17.84
CA LEU A 451 -40.31 39.01 16.55
C LEU A 451 -39.48 38.87 15.24
N LEU A 452 -39.90 37.86 14.46
CA LEU A 452 -39.42 37.33 13.16
C LEU A 452 -40.33 37.86 12.01
N PRO A 453 -40.04 37.69 10.68
CA PRO A 453 -39.29 36.57 10.07
C PRO A 453 -38.44 36.82 8.79
N SER A 454 -37.89 35.71 8.26
CA SER A 454 -37.55 35.48 6.83
C SER A 454 -36.14 35.98 6.37
N PRO A 455 -35.61 35.57 5.19
CA PRO A 455 -34.31 34.87 5.19
C PRO A 455 -33.21 35.58 4.39
N ILE A 456 -32.01 35.67 4.97
CA ILE A 456 -30.84 36.24 4.29
C ILE A 456 -30.07 35.14 3.53
N HIS A 457 -30.15 35.19 2.19
CA HIS A 457 -29.15 34.58 1.32
C HIS A 457 -27.83 35.34 1.45
N SER A 458 -26.86 34.75 2.15
CA SER A 458 -25.44 35.13 2.01
C SER A 458 -24.53 33.97 2.40
N PRO A 459 -23.74 33.37 1.49
CA PRO A 459 -22.57 32.62 1.91
C PRO A 459 -21.61 33.59 2.62
N LEU A 460 -21.06 33.19 3.76
CA LEU A 460 -20.10 34.01 4.51
C LEU A 460 -18.88 34.30 3.61
N PRO A 461 -18.55 35.56 3.33
CA PRO A 461 -17.50 35.89 2.38
C PRO A 461 -16.12 35.49 2.90
N CYS A 462 -15.26 34.97 2.03
CA CYS A 462 -13.88 34.55 2.35
C CYS A 462 -12.92 35.73 2.66
N THR A 463 -13.45 36.90 3.03
CA THR A 463 -12.71 38.18 3.16
C THR A 463 -11.70 38.23 4.30
N HIS A 464 -11.69 37.26 5.20
CA HIS A 464 -10.61 37.09 6.19
C HIS A 464 -9.41 36.27 5.67
N ILE A 465 -9.43 35.74 4.45
CA ILE A 465 -8.22 35.27 3.74
C ILE A 465 -7.48 36.48 3.13
N ALA A 466 -7.17 37.47 3.97
CA ALA A 466 -6.33 38.62 3.63
C ALA A 466 -4.82 38.25 3.57
N LEU A 467 -4.53 37.05 3.05
CA LEU A 467 -3.24 36.36 3.15
C LEU A 467 -2.41 36.39 1.87
N LEU A 468 -3.04 36.66 0.71
CA LEU A 468 -2.40 36.71 -0.62
C LEU A 468 -2.61 38.02 -1.39
N SER A 469 -3.32 39.01 -0.84
CA SER A 469 -3.67 40.26 -1.53
C SER A 469 -2.49 41.18 -1.85
N LYS A 470 -1.27 40.84 -1.39
CA LYS A 470 -0.02 41.57 -1.66
C LYS A 470 1.18 40.63 -1.87
N LEU A 471 1.20 39.77 -2.90
CA LEU A 471 2.46 39.11 -3.37
C LEU A 471 2.41 38.45 -4.77
N LEU A 472 1.54 38.91 -5.67
CA LEU A 472 1.57 38.51 -7.09
C LEU A 472 2.61 39.35 -7.87
N LEU A 473 3.61 38.70 -8.49
CA LEU A 473 4.57 39.38 -9.37
C LEU A 473 4.35 38.92 -10.81
N LYS A 474 3.87 39.82 -11.67
CA LYS A 474 3.66 39.56 -13.11
C LYS A 474 4.98 39.73 -13.87
N THR A 475 5.23 38.84 -14.82
CA THR A 475 6.32 38.90 -15.81
C THR A 475 5.75 38.95 -17.23
N ALA A 476 6.60 39.09 -18.24
CA ALA A 476 6.16 39.10 -19.64
C ALA A 476 5.53 37.78 -20.14
N LYS A 477 5.81 36.64 -19.48
CA LYS A 477 5.34 35.29 -19.88
C LYS A 477 4.48 34.58 -18.82
N GLY A 478 4.60 34.94 -17.55
CA GLY A 478 3.94 34.23 -16.45
C GLY A 478 3.81 35.05 -15.17
N VAL A 479 3.31 34.43 -14.11
CA VAL A 479 3.04 35.08 -12.82
C VAL A 479 3.63 34.26 -11.68
N PHE A 480 4.37 34.92 -10.78
CA PHE A 480 4.76 34.34 -9.49
C PHE A 480 3.65 34.53 -8.45
N MET A 481 3.42 33.50 -7.65
CA MET A 481 2.59 33.53 -6.44
C MET A 481 3.45 33.13 -5.25
N LYS A 482 3.29 33.83 -4.12
CA LYS A 482 4.18 33.74 -2.95
C LYS A 482 3.41 33.91 -1.63
N PRO A 483 3.84 33.30 -0.52
CA PRO A 483 3.19 33.48 0.77
C PRO A 483 3.55 34.84 1.37
N SER A 484 2.62 35.49 2.08
CA SER A 484 2.95 36.64 2.92
C SER A 484 3.95 36.26 4.02
N ILE A 485 4.72 37.23 4.55
CA ILE A 485 5.79 36.97 5.53
C ILE A 485 5.26 36.21 6.76
N ASN A 486 4.15 36.69 7.34
CA ASN A 486 3.48 36.04 8.47
C ASN A 486 2.98 34.61 8.15
N LEU A 487 2.67 34.33 6.88
CA LEU A 487 2.31 32.98 6.42
C LEU A 487 3.54 32.10 6.24
N LYS A 488 4.64 32.64 5.71
CA LYS A 488 5.94 31.96 5.59
C LYS A 488 6.47 31.55 6.96
N GLU A 489 6.42 32.45 7.94
CA GLU A 489 6.73 32.14 9.35
C GLU A 489 5.79 31.06 9.91
N ARG A 490 4.47 31.15 9.66
CA ARG A 490 3.52 30.11 10.11
C ARG A 490 3.75 28.75 9.44
N LEU A 491 4.18 28.70 8.19
CA LEU A 491 4.55 27.46 7.50
C LEU A 491 5.88 26.89 8.03
N GLN A 492 6.86 27.75 8.32
CA GLN A 492 8.11 27.38 8.97
C GLN A 492 7.90 26.86 10.41
N ASN A 493 6.94 27.43 11.14
CA ASN A 493 6.59 27.02 12.51
C ASN A 493 5.59 25.86 12.60
N ALA A 494 4.78 25.64 11.55
CA ALA A 494 3.88 24.47 11.45
C ALA A 494 4.59 23.21 10.93
N LYS A 495 5.68 23.38 10.17
CA LYS A 495 6.69 22.34 9.96
C LYS A 495 7.27 21.97 11.33
N VAL A 496 6.83 20.83 11.88
CA VAL A 496 7.46 20.19 13.06
C VAL A 496 8.82 19.66 12.61
N GLY A 497 9.78 20.59 12.53
CA GLY A 497 11.10 20.36 11.96
C GLY A 497 11.13 20.36 10.42
N VAL A 498 12.25 20.83 9.88
CA VAL A 498 13.05 19.91 9.06
C VAL A 498 13.48 18.77 9.99
N PRO A 499 13.57 17.51 9.54
CA PRO A 499 14.29 16.49 10.29
C PRO A 499 15.79 16.84 10.34
N HIS A 500 16.15 17.71 11.29
CA HIS A 500 17.32 17.42 12.09
C HIS A 500 17.00 16.11 12.81
N PHE A 501 17.53 15.01 12.29
CA PHE A 501 17.41 13.67 12.86
C PHE A 501 18.04 13.68 14.25
N LYS A 502 17.22 14.04 15.23
CA LYS A 502 17.69 14.40 16.56
C LYS A 502 17.82 13.12 17.38
N LYS A 503 19.04 12.56 17.38
CA LYS A 503 19.40 11.33 18.09
C LYS A 503 18.63 11.23 19.41
N ILE A 504 17.72 10.26 19.46
CA ILE A 504 16.76 10.14 20.53
C ILE A 504 17.47 9.80 21.84
N SER A 505 17.34 10.67 22.86
CA SER A 505 17.65 10.26 24.23
C SER A 505 16.58 9.31 24.76
N SER A 506 17.03 8.29 25.48
CA SER A 506 16.23 7.20 26.02
C SER A 506 16.69 6.91 27.45
N ASN A 507 15.73 6.69 28.35
CA ASN A 507 15.93 6.37 29.76
C ASN A 507 15.13 5.09 30.08
N SER A 508 15.57 3.94 29.56
CA SER A 508 14.93 2.64 29.79
C SER A 508 15.95 1.54 30.14
N LYS A 509 15.47 0.44 30.70
CA LYS A 509 16.29 -0.73 31.12
C LYS A 509 17.13 -1.25 29.94
N ILE A 510 18.42 -1.48 30.19
CA ILE A 510 19.40 -2.15 29.30
C ILE A 510 19.19 -1.83 27.81
N GLN A 511 19.37 -0.56 27.43
CA GLN A 511 19.37 -0.20 26.01
C GLN A 511 20.65 -0.77 25.34
N LEU A 512 20.48 -1.80 24.50
CA LEU A 512 21.56 -2.25 23.63
C LEU A 512 21.97 -1.09 22.70
N LYS A 513 23.29 -0.86 22.61
CA LYS A 513 23.84 0.10 21.65
C LYS A 513 23.96 -0.57 20.28
N PRO A 514 23.79 0.19 19.18
CA PRO A 514 24.24 -0.24 17.86
C PRO A 514 25.68 -0.73 17.92
N TYR A 515 25.92 -1.92 17.37
CA TYR A 515 27.26 -2.51 17.21
C TYR A 515 27.81 -2.16 15.82
N SER A 516 26.99 -2.38 14.78
CA SER A 516 27.28 -1.98 13.40
C SER A 516 26.08 -1.31 12.75
N LEU A 517 26.32 -0.35 11.87
CA LEU A 517 25.31 0.34 11.06
C LEU A 517 25.71 0.29 9.58
N TYR A 518 24.80 -0.20 8.74
CA TYR A 518 24.97 -0.28 7.29
C TYR A 518 24.00 0.67 6.58
N THR A 519 24.51 1.38 5.58
CA THR A 519 23.79 2.40 4.81
C THR A 519 24.21 2.38 3.33
N VAL A 520 23.39 2.99 2.47
CA VAL A 520 23.69 3.20 1.04
C VAL A 520 23.36 4.62 0.60
N ASN A 521 24.12 5.15 -0.34
CA ASN A 521 23.99 6.50 -0.89
C ASN A 521 23.04 6.53 -2.10
N ASN A 522 21.86 5.92 -1.94
CA ASN A 522 20.85 5.75 -2.99
C ASN A 522 19.47 6.10 -2.42
N SER A 523 19.03 7.35 -2.62
CA SER A 523 17.70 7.84 -2.22
C SER A 523 16.60 6.85 -2.61
N TYR A 524 15.62 6.65 -1.72
CA TYR A 524 14.46 5.77 -1.91
C TYR A 524 14.80 4.28 -2.15
N SER A 525 16.03 3.80 -1.89
CA SER A 525 16.41 2.41 -2.24
C SER A 525 15.75 1.30 -1.42
N LYS A 526 15.10 1.65 -0.30
CA LYS A 526 14.51 0.71 0.68
C LYS A 526 15.51 -0.36 1.17
N PHE A 527 16.78 0.00 1.33
CA PHE A 527 17.82 -0.88 1.86
C PHE A 527 17.43 -1.43 3.23
N GLY A 528 17.50 -2.76 3.38
CA GLY A 528 17.01 -3.47 4.57
C GLY A 528 15.60 -4.08 4.42
N TRP A 529 14.95 -3.95 3.26
CA TRP A 529 13.59 -4.45 3.03
C TRP A 529 13.43 -5.97 3.21
N SER A 530 14.44 -6.73 2.80
CA SER A 530 14.58 -8.15 3.13
C SER A 530 15.94 -8.41 3.76
N LEU A 531 15.97 -9.32 4.72
CA LEU A 531 17.16 -9.77 5.44
C LEU A 531 17.14 -11.29 5.49
N THR A 532 18.27 -11.93 5.18
CA THR A 532 18.47 -13.37 5.40
C THR A 532 19.95 -13.64 5.71
N THR A 533 20.24 -14.82 6.25
CA THR A 533 21.58 -15.20 6.71
C THR A 533 21.89 -16.64 6.33
N GLY A 534 23.14 -16.90 5.97
CA GLY A 534 23.63 -18.22 5.56
C GLY A 534 24.94 -18.09 4.81
N ASP A 535 25.77 -19.13 4.85
CA ASP A 535 27.06 -19.20 4.13
C ASP A 535 26.84 -19.27 2.60
N VAL A 536 27.12 -18.18 1.85
CA VAL A 536 26.89 -18.08 0.38
C VAL A 536 28.17 -18.08 -0.46
N ASP A 537 29.36 -18.04 0.15
CA ASP A 537 30.63 -18.32 -0.55
C ASP A 537 31.32 -19.62 -0.11
N ASN A 538 30.72 -20.38 0.82
CA ASN A 538 31.12 -21.70 1.31
C ASN A 538 32.50 -21.68 1.99
N ASP A 539 32.66 -20.81 3.00
CA ASP A 539 33.87 -20.70 3.83
C ASP A 539 33.71 -21.27 5.25
N GLY A 540 32.49 -21.65 5.65
CA GLY A 540 32.17 -22.18 6.98
C GLY A 540 31.74 -21.13 8.01
N PHE A 541 31.27 -19.97 7.55
CA PHE A 541 30.64 -18.92 8.35
C PHE A 541 29.37 -18.40 7.65
N ASP A 542 28.31 -18.10 8.40
CA ASP A 542 27.13 -17.45 7.81
C ASP A 542 27.47 -16.04 7.30
N ASP A 543 26.93 -15.67 6.14
CA ASP A 543 26.91 -14.30 5.63
C ASP A 543 25.60 -13.58 6.01
N LEU A 544 25.56 -12.26 5.85
CA LEU A 544 24.33 -11.45 5.96
C LEU A 544 23.95 -10.86 4.61
N VAL A 545 22.80 -11.27 4.06
CA VAL A 545 22.28 -10.79 2.77
C VAL A 545 21.14 -9.80 2.98
N ILE A 546 21.26 -8.62 2.36
CA ILE A 546 20.36 -7.48 2.53
C ILE A 546 19.77 -7.06 1.18
N GLY A 547 18.44 -7.03 1.07
CA GLY A 547 17.72 -6.54 -0.10
C GLY A 547 17.48 -5.03 -0.10
N ALA A 548 17.57 -4.42 -1.28
CA ALA A 548 17.26 -3.02 -1.55
C ALA A 548 16.44 -2.90 -2.86
N PRO A 549 15.13 -3.21 -2.85
CA PRO A 549 14.32 -3.29 -4.07
C PRO A 549 14.09 -1.94 -4.75
N GLY A 550 14.15 -0.83 -4.02
CA GLY A 550 14.08 0.51 -4.60
C GLY A 550 15.40 0.96 -5.26
N TYR A 551 16.49 0.20 -5.09
CA TYR A 551 17.83 0.61 -5.52
C TYR A 551 17.88 0.82 -7.02
N ARG A 552 18.37 1.99 -7.41
CA ARG A 552 18.48 2.42 -8.80
C ARG A 552 19.89 2.17 -9.34
N ALA A 553 19.97 1.64 -10.56
CA ALA A 553 21.19 1.68 -11.37
C ALA A 553 21.13 2.84 -12.39
N GLU A 554 22.17 2.97 -13.22
CA GLU A 554 22.17 3.98 -14.28
C GLU A 554 21.03 3.71 -15.28
N GLN A 555 20.23 4.75 -15.54
CA GLN A 555 19.05 4.76 -16.43
C GLN A 555 17.87 3.85 -16.02
N SER A 556 18.08 2.79 -15.22
CA SER A 556 17.00 1.91 -14.71
C SER A 556 16.57 2.27 -13.28
N PRO A 557 15.38 2.90 -13.09
CA PRO A 557 14.84 3.18 -11.75
C PRO A 557 14.30 1.92 -11.09
N GLN A 558 14.45 1.78 -9.77
CA GLN A 558 13.94 0.65 -8.97
C GLN A 558 14.23 -0.75 -9.56
N GLN A 559 15.40 -0.90 -10.17
CA GLN A 559 15.91 -2.19 -10.65
C GLN A 559 16.02 -3.18 -9.47
N GLY A 560 16.59 -2.71 -8.36
CA GLY A 560 16.80 -3.45 -7.13
C GLY A 560 18.13 -4.21 -7.10
N CYS A 561 18.69 -4.33 -5.90
CA CYS A 561 19.96 -5.04 -5.65
C CYS A 561 19.92 -5.83 -4.34
N ILE A 562 20.82 -6.80 -4.21
CA ILE A 562 21.18 -7.42 -2.94
C ILE A 562 22.63 -7.06 -2.57
N PHE A 563 22.89 -6.93 -1.28
CA PHE A 563 24.21 -6.73 -0.70
C PHE A 563 24.54 -7.94 0.17
N VAL A 564 25.78 -8.44 0.09
CA VAL A 564 26.27 -9.59 0.84
C VAL A 564 27.41 -9.12 1.75
N ILE A 565 27.15 -9.07 3.05
CA ILE A 565 28.16 -8.79 4.07
C ILE A 565 28.73 -10.13 4.50
N TYR A 566 29.91 -10.45 3.97
CA TYR A 566 30.53 -11.75 4.19
C TYR A 566 30.94 -11.97 5.65
N GLY A 567 30.78 -13.20 6.11
CA GLY A 567 31.25 -13.72 7.39
C GLY A 567 32.78 -13.81 7.46
N ASN A 568 33.29 -14.35 8.58
CA ASN A 568 34.67 -14.82 8.81
C ASN A 568 34.84 -15.16 10.31
N GLU A 569 36.02 -15.65 10.71
CA GLU A 569 36.34 -16.02 12.10
C GLU A 569 36.29 -14.86 13.11
N SER A 570 36.60 -13.64 12.69
CA SER A 570 36.48 -12.45 13.56
C SER A 570 35.04 -11.97 13.71
N GLY A 571 34.10 -12.50 12.90
CA GLY A 571 32.72 -12.05 12.82
C GLY A 571 32.58 -10.70 12.09
N ILE A 572 31.45 -10.03 12.34
CA ILE A 572 31.20 -8.68 11.82
C ILE A 572 31.97 -7.65 12.65
N LEU A 573 32.57 -6.66 11.98
CA LEU A 573 33.26 -5.55 12.62
C LEU A 573 32.27 -4.48 13.15
N PRO A 574 32.53 -3.90 14.34
CA PRO A 574 31.75 -2.76 14.83
C PRO A 574 32.09 -1.49 14.06
N GLY A 575 31.10 -0.63 13.81
CA GLY A 575 31.30 0.64 13.10
C GLY A 575 30.14 1.06 12.21
N HIS A 576 30.32 2.16 11.48
CA HIS A 576 29.38 2.65 10.47
C HIS A 576 29.98 2.40 9.08
N PHE A 577 29.20 1.80 8.18
CA PHE A 577 29.65 1.39 6.85
C PHE A 577 28.69 1.88 5.77
N HIS A 578 29.25 2.44 4.70
CA HIS A 578 28.55 2.77 3.46
C HIS A 578 28.90 1.68 2.44
N LEU A 579 27.89 0.96 1.92
CA LEU A 579 28.15 -0.25 1.13
C LEU A 579 28.46 0.03 -0.35
N ASP A 580 28.12 1.21 -0.90
CA ASP A 580 28.35 1.55 -2.31
C ASP A 580 29.86 1.67 -2.67
N SER A 581 30.73 1.75 -1.65
CA SER A 581 32.19 1.75 -1.80
C SER A 581 32.85 0.36 -1.66
N LEU A 582 32.06 -0.71 -1.57
CA LEU A 582 32.55 -2.09 -1.39
C LEU A 582 32.12 -2.98 -2.57
N GLU A 583 32.96 -3.93 -2.98
CA GLU A 583 32.68 -4.91 -4.04
C GLU A 583 31.76 -6.05 -3.55
N ALA A 584 30.79 -5.71 -2.69
CA ALA A 584 30.03 -6.62 -1.84
C ALA A 584 28.54 -6.71 -2.22
N PHE A 585 28.20 -6.50 -3.50
CA PHE A 585 26.80 -6.45 -3.94
C PHE A 585 26.58 -7.11 -5.31
N SER A 586 25.40 -7.69 -5.47
CA SER A 586 24.89 -8.18 -6.75
C SER A 586 23.57 -7.46 -7.05
N CYS A 587 23.58 -6.61 -8.06
CA CYS A 587 22.37 -5.99 -8.58
C CYS A 587 21.68 -6.93 -9.55
N GLY A 588 20.33 -6.89 -9.60
CA GLY A 588 19.58 -7.68 -10.56
C GLY A 588 19.90 -7.30 -12.01
N LEU A 589 19.38 -8.06 -12.98
CA LEU A 589 19.48 -7.69 -14.39
C LEU A 589 18.91 -6.28 -14.64
N PRO A 590 19.39 -5.52 -15.65
CA PRO A 590 18.94 -4.15 -15.93
C PRO A 590 17.52 -4.10 -16.53
N LYS A 591 16.54 -4.36 -15.67
CA LYS A 591 15.11 -4.20 -15.92
C LYS A 591 14.59 -3.02 -15.10
N ASN A 592 13.89 -2.10 -15.77
CA ASN A 592 13.22 -1.00 -15.09
C ASN A 592 12.19 -1.54 -14.08
N GLN A 593 12.17 -0.97 -12.89
CA GLN A 593 11.21 -1.24 -11.83
C GLN A 593 11.05 -2.73 -11.41
N SER A 594 12.03 -3.62 -11.67
CA SER A 594 11.87 -5.03 -11.30
C SER A 594 11.72 -5.28 -9.80
N ARG A 595 12.21 -4.35 -8.95
CA ARG A 595 12.24 -4.48 -7.49
C ARG A 595 12.96 -5.74 -7.00
N PHE A 596 14.08 -6.07 -7.64
CA PHE A 596 14.94 -7.21 -7.29
C PHE A 596 15.48 -7.06 -5.86
N GLY A 597 15.38 -8.11 -5.05
CA GLY A 597 15.66 -8.03 -3.61
C GLY A 597 14.44 -7.63 -2.76
N ALA A 598 13.21 -7.78 -3.27
CA ALA A 598 11.99 -7.65 -2.48
C ALA A 598 11.76 -8.84 -1.53
N SER A 599 12.40 -9.98 -1.84
CA SER A 599 12.55 -11.16 -1.00
C SER A 599 13.85 -11.89 -1.39
N VAL A 600 14.50 -12.55 -0.42
CA VAL A 600 15.73 -13.33 -0.64
C VAL A 600 15.69 -14.55 0.30
N VAL A 601 16.09 -15.72 -0.19
CA VAL A 601 16.33 -16.93 0.61
C VAL A 601 17.63 -17.62 0.18
N ILE A 602 18.14 -18.50 1.03
CA ILE A 602 19.38 -19.25 0.87
C ILE A 602 19.07 -20.73 1.13
N LEU A 603 19.35 -21.61 0.16
CA LEU A 603 19.08 -23.06 0.22
C LEU A 603 19.99 -23.80 -0.77
N ASP A 604 20.13 -25.11 -0.63
CA ASP A 604 20.80 -25.95 -1.64
C ASP A 604 19.71 -26.49 -2.57
N LEU A 605 19.32 -25.67 -3.57
CA LEU A 605 18.20 -25.97 -4.47
C LEU A 605 18.62 -27.00 -5.53
N ASN A 606 19.89 -26.98 -5.90
CA ASN A 606 20.43 -27.86 -6.94
C ASN A 606 21.03 -29.17 -6.39
N VAL A 607 21.11 -29.36 -5.07
CA VAL A 607 21.59 -30.59 -4.42
C VAL A 607 23.06 -30.90 -4.74
N ASP A 608 23.94 -29.88 -4.71
CA ASP A 608 25.40 -30.03 -4.83
C ASP A 608 26.17 -29.88 -3.50
N GLY A 609 25.48 -29.56 -2.41
CA GLY A 609 26.07 -29.32 -1.09
C GLY A 609 26.59 -27.90 -0.87
N ILE A 610 26.42 -26.99 -1.84
CA ILE A 610 26.69 -25.55 -1.72
C ILE A 610 25.35 -24.82 -1.61
N LYS A 611 25.31 -23.66 -0.95
CA LYS A 611 24.09 -22.84 -0.88
C LYS A 611 23.98 -21.91 -2.08
N ASP A 612 22.78 -21.92 -2.66
CA ASP A 612 22.32 -21.06 -3.73
C ASP A 612 21.61 -19.83 -3.14
N VAL A 613 21.68 -18.71 -3.86
CA VAL A 613 20.97 -17.48 -3.50
C VAL A 613 19.77 -17.31 -4.42
N VAL A 614 18.57 -17.19 -3.85
CA VAL A 614 17.32 -17.03 -4.62
C VAL A 614 16.67 -15.69 -4.28
N VAL A 615 16.39 -14.89 -5.30
CA VAL A 615 15.98 -13.48 -5.17
C VAL A 615 14.67 -13.21 -5.92
N GLY A 616 13.68 -12.65 -5.22
CA GLY A 616 12.41 -12.21 -5.81
C GLY A 616 12.45 -10.78 -6.34
N ALA A 617 11.80 -10.58 -7.49
CA ALA A 617 11.66 -9.32 -8.20
C ALA A 617 10.21 -9.16 -8.71
N PRO A 618 9.23 -8.90 -7.82
CA PRO A 618 7.80 -9.05 -8.10
C PRO A 618 7.22 -8.03 -9.09
N SER A 619 7.91 -6.91 -9.35
CA SER A 619 7.46 -5.90 -10.31
C SER A 619 8.07 -6.08 -11.71
N SER A 620 8.81 -7.17 -11.94
CA SER A 620 9.43 -7.48 -13.24
C SER A 620 8.41 -7.61 -14.38
N ASN A 621 8.88 -7.25 -15.58
CA ASN A 621 8.12 -7.23 -16.83
C ASN A 621 6.88 -6.31 -16.81
N ASN A 622 6.90 -5.24 -16.01
CA ASN A 622 5.83 -4.23 -16.03
C ASN A 622 5.94 -3.22 -17.19
N PHE A 623 7.14 -2.92 -17.69
CA PHE A 623 7.36 -2.04 -18.84
C PHE A 623 7.33 -2.82 -20.16
N PRO A 624 6.60 -2.36 -21.20
CA PRO A 624 5.86 -1.09 -21.32
C PRO A 624 4.37 -1.14 -20.95
N SER A 625 3.82 -2.29 -20.59
CA SER A 625 2.38 -2.58 -20.65
C SER A 625 1.61 -2.59 -19.31
N LEU A 626 2.23 -2.20 -18.19
CA LEU A 626 1.69 -2.30 -16.82
C LEU A 626 1.29 -3.73 -16.41
N GLU A 627 2.10 -4.74 -16.76
CA GLU A 627 1.73 -6.14 -16.52
C GLU A 627 2.04 -6.62 -15.08
N TYR A 628 3.28 -6.46 -14.59
CA TYR A 628 3.70 -6.90 -13.24
C TYR A 628 3.56 -8.41 -13.01
N GLN A 629 4.14 -9.17 -13.95
CA GLN A 629 4.29 -10.62 -13.86
C GLN A 629 5.19 -11.01 -12.68
N GLY A 630 6.31 -10.30 -12.49
CA GLY A 630 7.31 -10.66 -11.49
C GLY A 630 8.14 -11.88 -11.90
N GLU A 631 9.35 -11.95 -11.34
CA GLU A 631 10.33 -13.00 -11.63
C GLU A 631 11.08 -13.37 -10.34
N VAL A 632 11.59 -14.60 -10.28
CA VAL A 632 12.50 -15.10 -9.25
C VAL A 632 13.77 -15.59 -9.92
N PHE A 633 14.91 -15.12 -9.43
CA PHE A 633 16.24 -15.38 -9.96
C PHE A 633 17.00 -16.32 -9.02
N VAL A 634 17.63 -17.35 -9.57
CA VAL A 634 18.50 -18.30 -8.83
C VAL A 634 19.94 -18.10 -9.27
N PHE A 635 20.85 -18.00 -8.31
CA PHE A 635 22.30 -17.92 -8.52
C PHE A 635 22.95 -19.10 -7.81
N PHE A 636 23.57 -20.01 -8.56
CA PHE A 636 24.10 -21.25 -8.00
C PHE A 636 25.45 -21.04 -7.26
N GLY A 637 25.61 -21.68 -6.11
CA GLY A 637 26.69 -21.41 -5.15
C GLY A 637 28.12 -21.53 -5.71
N GLU A 638 28.36 -22.49 -6.62
CA GLU A 638 29.65 -22.67 -7.33
C GLU A 638 30.21 -21.37 -7.96
N LYS A 639 29.32 -20.48 -8.41
CA LYS A 639 29.66 -19.22 -9.09
C LYS A 639 29.71 -18.03 -8.12
N MET A 640 28.89 -18.06 -7.08
CA MET A 640 28.92 -17.06 -6.01
C MET A 640 30.26 -17.09 -5.26
N LYS A 641 30.81 -18.29 -5.01
CA LYS A 641 32.16 -18.50 -4.45
C LYS A 641 33.28 -17.81 -5.22
N GLN A 642 33.12 -17.64 -6.53
CA GLN A 642 34.10 -16.96 -7.39
C GLN A 642 33.86 -15.44 -7.48
N ARG A 643 32.71 -14.94 -7.01
CA ARG A 643 32.26 -13.55 -7.09
C ARG A 643 32.23 -13.00 -8.54
N THR A 644 32.09 -13.89 -9.52
CA THR A 644 32.19 -13.57 -10.97
C THR A 644 30.85 -13.40 -11.68
N SER A 645 29.77 -14.06 -11.25
CA SER A 645 28.49 -13.97 -11.97
C SER A 645 27.70 -12.71 -11.62
N ARG A 646 27.17 -12.05 -12.65
CA ARG A 646 26.11 -11.02 -12.57
C ARG A 646 24.84 -11.44 -13.31
N GLU A 647 24.80 -12.67 -13.80
CA GLU A 647 23.65 -13.28 -14.48
C GLU A 647 23.11 -14.41 -13.60
N ALA A 648 21.79 -14.58 -13.59
CA ALA A 648 21.14 -15.68 -12.89
C ALA A 648 21.26 -16.96 -13.73
N ASP A 649 21.41 -18.09 -13.05
CA ASP A 649 21.52 -19.41 -13.68
C ASP A 649 20.16 -19.95 -14.14
N MET A 650 19.13 -19.71 -13.34
CA MET A 650 17.74 -20.04 -13.63
C MET A 650 16.81 -18.86 -13.29
N VAL A 651 15.76 -18.68 -14.09
CA VAL A 651 14.70 -17.68 -13.84
C VAL A 651 13.31 -18.36 -13.82
N ILE A 652 12.55 -18.14 -12.76
CA ILE A 652 11.13 -18.53 -12.67
C ILE A 652 10.29 -17.29 -12.98
N LYS A 653 9.34 -17.38 -13.91
CA LYS A 653 8.56 -16.24 -14.45
C LYS A 653 7.06 -16.58 -14.58
N CYS A 654 6.23 -15.57 -14.87
CA CYS A 654 4.77 -15.71 -14.99
C CYS A 654 4.24 -15.22 -16.35
N SER A 655 4.51 -15.93 -17.45
CA SER A 655 4.35 -15.35 -18.80
C SER A 655 2.93 -15.33 -19.36
N LYS A 656 1.95 -15.93 -18.65
CA LYS A 656 0.59 -16.21 -19.18
C LYS A 656 -0.50 -15.29 -18.63
N HIS A 657 -0.16 -14.46 -17.65
CA HIS A 657 -1.08 -13.58 -16.95
C HIS A 657 -0.49 -12.18 -16.89
N THR A 658 -1.35 -11.16 -16.76
CA THR A 658 -0.94 -9.78 -16.53
C THR A 658 -0.31 -9.67 -15.14
N TYR A 659 -1.16 -9.58 -14.11
CA TYR A 659 -0.75 -9.40 -12.72
C TYR A 659 -0.50 -10.74 -12.05
N CYS A 660 0.76 -11.00 -11.67
CA CYS A 660 1.08 -12.09 -10.75
C CYS A 660 1.81 -11.56 -9.51
N ASN A 661 2.91 -10.82 -9.70
CA ASN A 661 3.89 -10.53 -8.64
C ASN A 661 4.55 -11.80 -8.07
N VAL A 662 5.05 -12.67 -8.95
CA VAL A 662 5.86 -13.83 -8.52
C VAL A 662 7.15 -13.35 -7.85
N GLY A 663 7.50 -13.91 -6.69
CA GLY A 663 8.64 -13.46 -5.88
C GLY A 663 8.29 -12.39 -4.83
N TRP A 664 7.01 -12.22 -4.48
CA TRP A 664 6.58 -11.31 -3.40
C TRP A 664 7.16 -11.73 -2.04
N LYS A 665 7.00 -13.02 -1.70
CA LYS A 665 7.77 -13.69 -0.64
C LYS A 665 8.29 -15.03 -1.13
N LEU A 666 9.44 -15.37 -0.57
CA LEU A 666 10.11 -16.66 -0.71
C LEU A 666 10.24 -17.26 0.69
N ASN A 667 10.22 -18.58 0.79
CA ASN A 667 10.51 -19.32 2.02
C ASN A 667 11.15 -20.68 1.64
N THR A 668 11.75 -21.37 2.59
CA THR A 668 12.48 -22.63 2.35
C THR A 668 12.02 -23.70 3.32
N ALA A 669 11.74 -24.90 2.81
CA ALA A 669 11.42 -26.05 3.63
C ALA A 669 11.45 -27.33 2.82
N ASP A 670 11.91 -28.43 3.42
CA ASP A 670 11.54 -29.79 2.99
C ASP A 670 10.01 -29.92 2.94
N ILE A 671 9.45 -29.96 1.73
CA ILE A 671 8.01 -30.02 1.44
C ILE A 671 7.60 -31.46 1.15
N ASN A 672 8.42 -32.18 0.39
CA ASN A 672 8.15 -33.54 -0.04
C ASN A 672 8.56 -34.60 1.02
N GLY A 673 9.42 -34.24 1.97
CA GLY A 673 9.96 -35.08 3.05
C GLY A 673 11.16 -35.96 2.67
N ASP A 674 11.98 -35.57 1.69
CA ASP A 674 13.19 -36.30 1.25
C ASP A 674 14.47 -35.90 1.99
N GLY A 675 14.45 -34.76 2.69
CA GLY A 675 15.56 -34.24 3.50
C GLY A 675 16.29 -33.02 2.93
N GLN A 676 16.04 -32.63 1.67
CA GLN A 676 16.47 -31.34 1.12
C GLN A 676 15.44 -30.25 1.47
N ASP A 677 15.86 -28.97 1.52
CA ASP A 677 14.90 -27.86 1.63
C ASP A 677 14.49 -27.38 0.23
N ASP A 678 13.19 -27.41 -0.05
CA ASP A 678 12.56 -26.95 -1.28
C ASP A 678 12.24 -25.44 -1.26
N LEU A 679 11.94 -24.86 -2.42
CA LEU A 679 11.65 -23.43 -2.58
C LEU A 679 10.14 -23.14 -2.59
N LEU A 680 9.62 -22.42 -1.59
CA LEU A 680 8.27 -21.84 -1.59
C LEU A 680 8.27 -20.43 -2.19
N ILE A 681 7.30 -20.14 -3.07
CA ILE A 681 7.13 -18.85 -3.74
C ILE A 681 5.67 -18.39 -3.61
N SER A 682 5.45 -17.15 -3.14
CA SER A 682 4.10 -16.57 -3.09
C SER A 682 3.90 -15.37 -4.03
N THR A 683 2.63 -15.16 -4.36
CA THR A 683 2.15 -14.24 -5.39
C THR A 683 0.73 -13.76 -5.02
N PRO A 684 0.56 -12.95 -3.95
CA PRO A 684 -0.76 -12.67 -3.34
C PRO A 684 -1.71 -11.86 -4.24
N PHE A 685 -1.18 -11.18 -5.25
CA PHE A 685 -1.98 -10.41 -6.21
C PHE A 685 -2.40 -11.22 -7.45
N PHE A 686 -2.02 -12.50 -7.54
CA PHE A 686 -2.39 -13.38 -8.64
C PHE A 686 -3.92 -13.54 -8.78
N ALA A 687 -4.38 -13.56 -10.03
CA ALA A 687 -5.80 -13.59 -10.39
C ALA A 687 -6.54 -14.87 -9.94
N ALA A 688 -5.98 -16.06 -10.19
CA ALA A 688 -6.60 -17.38 -9.96
C ALA A 688 -8.08 -17.47 -10.42
N SER A 689 -8.34 -17.07 -11.67
CA SER A 689 -9.69 -16.99 -12.26
C SER A 689 -10.63 -16.01 -11.53
N GLY A 690 -10.06 -14.90 -11.08
CA GLY A 690 -10.68 -13.78 -10.36
C GLY A 690 -9.71 -12.60 -10.25
N SER A 691 -9.75 -11.85 -9.15
CA SER A 691 -8.87 -10.70 -8.90
C SER A 691 -8.18 -10.79 -7.54
N GLN A 692 -6.84 -10.71 -7.51
CA GLN A 692 -6.03 -10.72 -6.28
C GLN A 692 -6.43 -11.78 -5.24
N ARG A 693 -6.72 -13.00 -5.71
CA ARG A 693 -6.96 -14.16 -4.83
C ARG A 693 -5.67 -14.63 -4.19
N GLY A 694 -4.59 -14.58 -4.96
CA GLY A 694 -3.25 -14.99 -4.55
C GLY A 694 -2.99 -16.48 -4.66
N CYS A 695 -1.73 -16.86 -4.84
CA CYS A 695 -1.27 -18.24 -4.81
C CYS A 695 0.05 -18.40 -4.07
N VAL A 696 0.33 -19.65 -3.70
CA VAL A 696 1.64 -20.16 -3.29
C VAL A 696 1.95 -21.37 -4.16
N ALA A 697 3.19 -21.48 -4.63
CA ALA A 697 3.71 -22.66 -5.33
C ALA A 697 5.05 -23.09 -4.74
N SER A 698 5.47 -24.31 -5.05
CA SER A 698 6.75 -24.88 -4.64
C SER A 698 7.51 -25.51 -5.79
N LEU A 699 8.81 -25.24 -5.87
CA LEU A 699 9.76 -25.96 -6.71
C LEU A 699 10.58 -26.90 -5.82
N LEU A 700 10.61 -28.19 -6.16
CA LEU A 700 11.40 -29.18 -5.44
C LEU A 700 12.90 -29.08 -5.75
N ALA A 701 13.76 -29.37 -4.77
CA ALA A 701 15.21 -29.35 -4.94
C ALA A 701 15.72 -30.59 -5.69
N HIS A 702 16.45 -30.43 -6.80
CA HIS A 702 17.04 -31.56 -7.53
C HIS A 702 18.24 -31.20 -8.43
N ALA A 703 19.15 -32.18 -8.59
CA ALA A 703 20.38 -32.08 -9.40
C ALA A 703 20.17 -31.56 -10.83
N ASP A 704 19.11 -32.03 -11.51
CA ASP A 704 18.85 -31.64 -12.90
C ASP A 704 18.46 -30.15 -13.07
N LEU A 705 18.20 -29.39 -12.00
CA LEU A 705 17.97 -27.93 -12.09
C LEU A 705 19.17 -27.18 -12.66
N LYS A 706 20.40 -27.72 -12.60
CA LYS A 706 21.57 -27.13 -13.28
C LYS A 706 21.41 -27.05 -14.80
N ALA A 707 20.51 -27.82 -15.40
CA ALA A 707 20.16 -27.74 -16.83
C ALA A 707 18.99 -26.78 -17.13
N ALA A 708 18.19 -26.41 -16.12
CA ALA A 708 17.01 -25.58 -16.28
C ALA A 708 17.36 -24.08 -16.30
N LYS A 709 17.27 -23.43 -17.47
CA LYS A 709 17.48 -21.97 -17.57
C LYS A 709 16.25 -21.15 -17.20
N THR A 710 15.05 -21.71 -17.37
CA THR A 710 13.80 -20.96 -17.19
C THR A 710 12.62 -21.88 -16.91
N MET A 711 11.75 -21.48 -15.98
CA MET A 711 10.51 -22.20 -15.63
C MET A 711 9.32 -21.21 -15.58
N GLU A 712 8.09 -21.69 -15.86
CA GLU A 712 6.88 -20.91 -15.60
C GLU A 712 6.33 -21.25 -14.20
N PHE A 713 5.89 -20.23 -13.44
CA PHE A 713 5.36 -20.37 -12.09
C PHE A 713 4.14 -21.31 -12.01
N ASP A 714 3.28 -21.31 -13.02
CA ASP A 714 2.10 -22.18 -13.11
C ASP A 714 2.44 -23.61 -13.58
N GLN A 715 3.72 -23.99 -13.59
CA GLN A 715 4.22 -25.34 -13.93
C GLN A 715 5.15 -25.93 -12.86
N LEU A 716 5.23 -25.31 -11.68
CA LEU A 716 5.98 -25.84 -10.53
C LEU A 716 5.25 -27.02 -9.87
N ASP A 717 5.96 -27.83 -9.09
CA ASP A 717 5.55 -29.18 -8.68
C ASP A 717 4.26 -29.25 -7.85
N TRP A 718 3.99 -28.20 -7.08
CA TRP A 718 2.70 -27.98 -6.41
C TRP A 718 2.35 -26.50 -6.42
N MET A 719 1.06 -26.20 -6.58
CA MET A 719 0.51 -24.85 -6.47
C MET A 719 -0.88 -24.89 -5.83
N GLN A 720 -1.13 -23.96 -4.92
CA GLN A 720 -2.43 -23.72 -4.29
C GLN A 720 -2.76 -22.23 -4.33
N CYS A 721 -4.03 -21.91 -4.58
CA CYS A 721 -4.52 -20.53 -4.69
C CYS A 721 -5.66 -20.25 -3.72
N GLY A 722 -5.84 -18.98 -3.36
CA GLY A 722 -7.02 -18.49 -2.66
C GLY A 722 -8.29 -18.59 -3.51
N SER A 723 -9.44 -18.60 -2.85
CA SER A 723 -10.76 -18.73 -3.52
C SER A 723 -11.59 -17.45 -3.53
N GLN A 724 -11.20 -16.43 -2.76
CA GLN A 724 -11.93 -15.18 -2.59
C GLN A 724 -11.19 -14.00 -3.23
N ASP A 725 -11.88 -13.22 -4.07
CA ASP A 725 -11.32 -12.03 -4.70
C ASP A 725 -10.87 -11.01 -3.65
N PHE A 726 -9.66 -10.49 -3.83
CA PHE A 726 -8.93 -9.60 -2.91
C PHE A 726 -8.63 -10.20 -1.53
N GLY A 727 -8.57 -11.53 -1.39
CA GLY A 727 -8.18 -12.23 -0.15
C GLY A 727 -6.68 -12.22 0.15
N TRP A 728 -5.83 -12.10 -0.88
CA TRP A 728 -4.36 -12.09 -0.78
C TRP A 728 -3.75 -13.37 -0.15
N PHE A 729 -4.20 -14.55 -0.58
CA PHE A 729 -3.61 -15.82 -0.17
C PHE A 729 -2.12 -15.88 -0.54
N GLY A 730 -1.25 -16.13 0.44
CA GLY A 730 0.20 -16.09 0.28
C GLY A 730 0.85 -14.75 0.64
N TYR A 731 0.10 -13.78 1.20
CA TYR A 731 0.67 -12.52 1.67
C TYR A 731 1.78 -12.72 2.72
N SER A 732 1.59 -13.73 3.58
CA SER A 732 2.57 -14.23 4.54
C SER A 732 2.64 -15.77 4.48
N MET A 733 3.78 -16.34 4.86
CA MET A 733 4.02 -17.78 4.94
C MET A 733 4.95 -18.09 6.11
N ALA A 734 4.74 -19.21 6.81
CA ALA A 734 5.68 -19.75 7.78
C ALA A 734 5.69 -21.30 7.71
N VAL A 735 6.81 -21.93 8.07
CA VAL A 735 6.93 -23.39 8.17
C VAL A 735 7.54 -23.78 9.52
N SER A 736 7.13 -24.91 10.11
CA SER A 736 7.75 -25.42 11.33
C SER A 736 9.13 -26.01 11.04
N LYS A 737 10.16 -25.58 11.80
CA LYS A 737 11.54 -26.08 11.68
C LYS A 737 11.63 -27.60 11.84
N GLU A 738 10.86 -28.13 12.79
CA GLU A 738 10.86 -29.54 13.20
C GLU A 738 9.56 -30.26 12.80
N ASN A 739 9.63 -31.60 12.82
CA ASN A 739 8.46 -32.48 12.73
C ASN A 739 7.51 -32.27 13.91
N VAL A 740 6.20 -32.24 13.63
CA VAL A 740 5.18 -31.86 14.63
C VAL A 740 4.60 -33.06 15.37
N PHE A 741 4.48 -34.22 14.70
CA PHE A 741 3.82 -35.40 15.27
C PHE A 741 4.76 -36.60 15.33
N SER A 742 4.80 -37.28 16.49
CA SER A 742 5.64 -38.46 16.72
C SER A 742 5.21 -39.69 15.92
N GLU A 743 3.90 -39.87 15.71
CA GLU A 743 3.34 -40.99 14.94
C GLU A 743 3.44 -40.81 13.42
N LYS A 744 3.62 -39.57 12.95
CA LYS A 744 3.66 -39.19 11.54
C LYS A 744 4.64 -38.03 11.35
N PRO A 745 5.93 -38.30 11.06
CA PRO A 745 6.89 -37.24 10.80
C PRO A 745 6.44 -36.37 9.63
N GLY A 746 6.56 -35.07 9.82
CA GLY A 746 6.17 -34.03 8.86
C GLY A 746 6.07 -32.66 9.53
N LYS A 747 6.31 -31.61 8.73
CA LYS A 747 6.27 -30.20 9.13
C LYS A 747 4.86 -29.61 8.92
N LEU A 748 4.59 -28.44 9.50
CA LEU A 748 3.38 -27.64 9.20
C LEU A 748 3.76 -26.39 8.39
N LEU A 749 2.99 -26.11 7.33
CA LEU A 749 3.02 -24.88 6.54
C LEU A 749 1.77 -24.05 6.87
N ALA A 750 1.95 -22.80 7.27
CA ALA A 750 0.89 -21.83 7.48
C ALA A 750 0.95 -20.74 6.41
N ILE A 751 -0.20 -20.45 5.77
CA ILE A 751 -0.33 -19.45 4.71
C ILE A 751 -1.38 -18.40 5.11
N GLY A 752 -1.01 -17.12 5.05
CA GLY A 752 -1.91 -16.00 5.37
C GLY A 752 -2.74 -15.52 4.19
N GLU A 753 -4.01 -15.23 4.45
CA GLU A 753 -4.99 -14.58 3.56
C GLU A 753 -5.62 -13.40 4.34
N PRO A 754 -4.86 -12.30 4.58
CA PRO A 754 -5.18 -11.32 5.62
C PRO A 754 -6.35 -10.40 5.29
N THR A 755 -6.70 -10.25 4.02
CA THR A 755 -7.82 -9.41 3.58
C THR A 755 -9.13 -10.19 3.41
N TYR A 756 -9.12 -11.49 3.71
CA TYR A 756 -10.31 -12.36 3.72
C TYR A 756 -11.48 -11.74 4.50
N ARG A 757 -12.66 -11.74 3.87
CA ARG A 757 -13.92 -11.21 4.39
C ARG A 757 -14.95 -12.32 4.64
N ILE A 758 -15.76 -12.16 5.67
CA ILE A 758 -16.98 -12.96 5.84
C ILE A 758 -18.08 -12.25 5.07
N CYS A 759 -18.50 -12.85 3.95
CA CYS A 759 -19.53 -12.31 3.06
C CYS A 759 -20.94 -12.54 3.64
N GLU A 760 -21.88 -11.62 3.40
CA GLU A 760 -23.31 -11.87 3.65
C GLU A 760 -23.88 -12.91 2.67
N PHE A 761 -23.44 -12.85 1.41
CA PHE A 761 -23.95 -13.70 0.33
C PHE A 761 -22.96 -14.81 -0.05
N THR A 762 -23.47 -15.99 -0.40
CA THR A 762 -22.67 -17.19 -0.73
C THR A 762 -21.83 -17.07 -2.00
N ASN A 763 -22.16 -16.11 -2.87
CA ASN A 763 -21.38 -15.74 -4.07
C ASN A 763 -20.34 -14.64 -3.79
N CYS A 764 -20.24 -14.14 -2.56
CA CYS A 764 -19.40 -13.01 -2.16
C CYS A 764 -19.53 -11.73 -3.02
N THR A 765 -20.70 -11.45 -3.62
CA THR A 765 -21.00 -10.08 -4.08
C THR A 765 -21.00 -9.15 -2.88
N PHE A 766 -20.34 -7.99 -2.98
CA PHE A 766 -20.17 -7.08 -1.85
C PHE A 766 -21.50 -6.63 -1.23
N SER A 767 -21.57 -6.70 0.10
CA SER A 767 -22.64 -6.10 0.90
C SER A 767 -22.08 -5.12 1.92
N SER A 768 -22.88 -4.13 2.35
CA SER A 768 -22.58 -3.31 3.54
C SER A 768 -22.49 -4.15 4.82
N ASN A 769 -23.07 -5.35 4.82
CA ASN A 769 -23.09 -6.28 5.96
C ASN A 769 -21.88 -7.23 5.95
N ASP A 770 -21.04 -7.23 4.91
CA ASP A 770 -19.80 -8.00 4.86
C ASP A 770 -18.84 -7.57 5.99
N HIS A 771 -18.23 -8.54 6.66
CA HIS A 771 -17.11 -8.26 7.55
C HIS A 771 -15.79 -8.22 6.77
N GLN A 772 -15.43 -7.03 6.28
CA GLN A 772 -14.21 -6.79 5.49
C GLN A 772 -12.93 -7.08 6.29
N GLY A 773 -11.91 -7.65 5.65
CA GLY A 773 -10.54 -7.73 6.18
C GLY A 773 -10.40 -8.36 7.57
N ILE A 774 -11.22 -9.37 7.90
CA ILE A 774 -11.05 -10.15 9.13
C ILE A 774 -9.72 -10.90 9.08
N GLY A 775 -9.42 -11.52 7.93
CA GLY A 775 -8.20 -12.31 7.71
C GLY A 775 -8.32 -13.77 8.13
N ARG A 776 -7.48 -14.61 7.55
CA ARG A 776 -7.51 -16.07 7.67
C ARG A 776 -6.11 -16.65 7.54
N VAL A 777 -5.87 -17.77 8.20
CA VAL A 777 -4.65 -18.57 8.05
C VAL A 777 -5.04 -20.00 7.68
N HIS A 778 -4.44 -20.53 6.62
CA HIS A 778 -4.65 -21.89 6.13
C HIS A 778 -3.49 -22.77 6.63
N LEU A 779 -3.78 -23.95 7.17
CA LEU A 779 -2.76 -24.91 7.61
C LEU A 779 -2.65 -26.11 6.64
N TYR A 780 -1.41 -26.47 6.31
CA TYR A 780 -1.04 -27.62 5.49
C TYR A 780 -0.03 -28.50 6.22
N PHE A 781 -0.11 -29.80 6.03
CA PHE A 781 0.88 -30.78 6.47
C PHE A 781 1.84 -31.10 5.33
N LEU A 782 3.14 -31.00 5.60
CA LEU A 782 4.24 -31.41 4.72
C LEU A 782 4.71 -32.78 5.22
N GLY A 783 4.70 -33.82 4.37
CA GLY A 783 4.87 -35.19 4.85
C GLY A 783 5.47 -36.15 3.83
N ILE A 784 6.30 -37.07 4.33
CA ILE A 784 7.24 -37.90 3.56
C ILE A 784 6.58 -38.58 2.34
N GLY A 785 7.17 -38.30 1.18
CA GLY A 785 6.78 -38.79 -0.15
C GLY A 785 5.51 -38.15 -0.71
N ARG A 786 5.09 -36.97 -0.25
CA ARG A 786 3.80 -36.35 -0.61
C ARG A 786 3.84 -34.83 -0.69
N MET A 787 3.05 -34.28 -1.61
CA MET A 787 2.76 -32.85 -1.70
C MET A 787 1.93 -32.34 -0.51
N PRO A 788 1.93 -31.01 -0.23
CA PRO A 788 1.23 -30.42 0.91
C PRO A 788 -0.26 -30.81 1.00
N VAL A 789 -0.67 -31.30 2.17
CA VAL A 789 -2.06 -31.72 2.45
C VAL A 789 -2.74 -30.68 3.32
N TYR A 790 -3.80 -30.03 2.81
CA TYR A 790 -4.63 -29.11 3.60
C TYR A 790 -5.19 -29.81 4.86
N LEU A 791 -5.14 -29.10 6.00
CA LEU A 791 -5.67 -29.57 7.28
C LEU A 791 -6.91 -28.79 7.73
N SER A 792 -6.76 -27.48 7.95
CA SER A 792 -7.77 -26.64 8.59
C SER A 792 -7.52 -25.15 8.36
N ASP A 793 -8.54 -24.35 8.69
CA ASP A 793 -8.49 -22.90 8.70
C ASP A 793 -8.50 -22.33 10.13
N ILE A 794 -7.78 -21.24 10.31
CA ILE A 794 -7.87 -20.37 11.49
C ILE A 794 -8.41 -19.02 11.01
N LEU A 795 -9.66 -18.73 11.36
CA LEU A 795 -10.33 -17.47 11.04
C LEU A 795 -9.94 -16.39 12.08
N GLY A 796 -9.71 -15.16 11.61
CA GLY A 796 -9.40 -14.03 12.49
C GLY A 796 -10.52 -13.64 13.46
N PRO A 797 -10.22 -12.74 14.41
CA PRO A 797 -11.23 -12.18 15.30
C PRO A 797 -12.34 -11.50 14.47
N LYS A 798 -13.59 -11.56 14.95
CA LYS A 798 -14.74 -10.92 14.28
C LYS A 798 -14.74 -9.39 14.45
N MET A 799 -13.70 -8.75 13.94
CA MET A 799 -13.53 -7.31 13.87
C MET A 799 -13.09 -6.93 12.45
N ASN A 800 -13.83 -6.03 11.81
CA ASN A 800 -13.51 -5.60 10.44
C ASN A 800 -12.12 -4.96 10.41
N LEU A 801 -11.35 -5.29 9.36
CA LEU A 801 -10.02 -4.79 9.06
C LEU A 801 -8.95 -5.14 10.12
N SER A 802 -9.08 -6.27 10.83
CA SER A 802 -8.05 -6.76 11.76
C SER A 802 -6.76 -7.23 11.06
N GLN A 803 -6.89 -7.72 9.83
CA GLN A 803 -5.80 -8.29 9.02
C GLN A 803 -5.10 -9.50 9.66
N PHE A 804 -5.85 -10.41 10.25
CA PHE A 804 -5.31 -11.65 10.84
C PHE A 804 -4.63 -12.52 9.78
N GLY A 805 -3.36 -12.88 10.02
CA GLY A 805 -2.51 -13.54 9.03
C GLY A 805 -1.62 -12.58 8.22
N SER A 806 -1.52 -11.31 8.60
CA SER A 806 -0.59 -10.38 7.93
C SER A 806 0.89 -10.72 8.21
N SER A 807 1.16 -11.45 9.30
CA SER A 807 2.45 -12.06 9.64
C SER A 807 2.25 -13.40 10.36
N LEU A 808 3.22 -14.31 10.23
CA LEU A 808 3.20 -15.69 10.75
C LEU A 808 4.59 -16.09 11.24
N ALA A 809 4.68 -16.87 12.34
CA ALA A 809 5.91 -17.56 12.74
C ALA A 809 5.59 -18.81 13.59
N PHE A 810 6.29 -19.93 13.33
CA PHE A 810 6.27 -21.12 14.19
C PHE A 810 7.47 -21.13 15.13
N GLY A 811 7.31 -21.68 16.34
CA GLY A 811 8.42 -21.87 17.28
C GLY A 811 8.05 -22.66 18.55
N LYS A 812 9.03 -22.81 19.44
CA LYS A 812 8.93 -23.62 20.67
C LYS A 812 9.42 -22.85 21.92
N PRO A 813 8.66 -21.85 22.41
CA PRO A 813 9.10 -20.95 23.49
C PRO A 813 9.00 -21.51 24.92
N PHE A 814 8.44 -22.71 25.09
CA PHE A 814 8.27 -23.36 26.39
C PHE A 814 9.26 -24.52 26.59
N GLN A 815 9.66 -24.80 27.84
CA GLN A 815 10.50 -25.98 28.14
C GLN A 815 9.88 -27.31 27.68
N SER A 816 8.54 -27.41 27.62
CA SER A 816 7.82 -28.57 27.08
C SER A 816 8.08 -28.82 25.58
N LYS A 817 8.72 -27.87 24.88
CA LYS A 817 8.95 -27.86 23.43
C LYS A 817 7.67 -28.05 22.60
N SER A 818 6.53 -27.66 23.16
CA SER A 818 5.23 -27.55 22.48
C SER A 818 5.32 -26.54 21.32
N LEU A 819 4.81 -26.93 20.16
CA LEU A 819 4.84 -26.07 18.97
C LEU A 819 3.70 -25.04 19.04
N VAL A 820 4.06 -23.77 18.85
CA VAL A 820 3.11 -22.67 18.72
C VAL A 820 3.18 -22.03 17.34
N LEU A 821 2.05 -21.47 16.92
CA LEU A 821 1.95 -20.56 15.78
C LEU A 821 1.62 -19.16 16.31
N ALA A 822 2.49 -18.20 16.06
CA ALA A 822 2.21 -16.78 16.22
C ALA A 822 1.52 -16.25 14.95
N VAL A 823 0.38 -15.59 15.12
CA VAL A 823 -0.36 -14.92 14.03
C VAL A 823 -0.56 -13.45 14.35
N GLY A 824 -0.10 -12.58 13.45
CA GLY A 824 -0.33 -11.13 13.53
C GLY A 824 -1.69 -10.72 12.96
N ALA A 825 -2.36 -9.83 13.68
CA ALA A 825 -3.49 -9.02 13.22
C ALA A 825 -3.09 -7.55 13.40
N THR A 826 -2.29 -7.05 12.46
CA THR A 826 -1.57 -5.77 12.55
C THR A 826 -2.49 -4.55 12.71
N SER A 827 -3.68 -4.59 12.11
CA SER A 827 -4.65 -3.50 12.18
C SER A 827 -5.74 -3.73 13.23
N ASN A 828 -5.55 -4.68 14.15
CA ASN A 828 -6.50 -4.93 15.23
C ASN A 828 -6.64 -3.72 16.17
N ASN A 829 -7.87 -3.43 16.63
CA ASN A 829 -8.16 -2.34 17.56
C ASN A 829 -8.15 -2.88 18.99
N VAL A 830 -7.37 -2.26 19.87
CA VAL A 830 -7.11 -2.76 21.22
C VAL A 830 -7.85 -1.90 22.25
N LYS A 831 -8.50 -2.54 23.23
CA LYS A 831 -9.02 -1.85 24.41
C LYS A 831 -7.88 -1.60 25.39
N GLY A 832 -7.72 -0.36 25.81
CA GLY A 832 -6.67 0.07 26.72
C GLY A 832 -7.15 1.07 27.76
N SER A 833 -6.22 1.61 28.54
CA SER A 833 -6.47 2.67 29.51
C SER A 833 -5.22 3.48 29.79
N ASP A 834 -5.42 4.71 30.28
CA ASP A 834 -4.38 5.51 30.94
C ASP A 834 -4.88 5.79 32.36
N GLY A 835 -4.37 5.01 33.32
CA GLY A 835 -4.89 4.94 34.68
C GLY A 835 -6.37 4.52 34.69
N PHE A 836 -7.23 5.38 35.22
CA PHE A 836 -8.68 5.15 35.30
C PHE A 836 -9.46 5.55 34.03
N PHE A 837 -8.80 6.06 32.99
CA PHE A 837 -9.45 6.50 31.76
C PHE A 837 -9.40 5.40 30.68
N PRO A 838 -10.50 4.68 30.40
CA PRO A 838 -10.53 3.66 29.35
C PRO A 838 -10.49 4.31 27.95
N MET A 839 -9.83 3.65 27.01
CA MET A 839 -9.69 4.10 25.62
C MET A 839 -9.71 2.94 24.64
N THR A 840 -9.85 3.26 23.35
CA THR A 840 -9.62 2.32 22.25
C THR A 840 -8.44 2.81 21.43
N LEU A 841 -7.39 1.99 21.37
CA LEU A 841 -6.20 2.21 20.56
C LEU A 841 -6.46 1.58 19.19
N TYR A 842 -6.82 2.41 18.22
CA TYR A 842 -7.13 1.93 16.87
C TYR A 842 -5.85 1.57 16.13
N GLN A 843 -5.83 0.41 15.48
CA GLN A 843 -4.65 -0.18 14.83
C GLN A 843 -3.40 -0.22 15.72
N ALA A 844 -3.61 -0.54 17.00
CA ALA A 844 -2.51 -0.90 17.89
C ALA A 844 -1.88 -2.25 17.49
N GLY A 845 -2.65 -3.13 16.86
CA GLY A 845 -2.18 -4.46 16.45
C GLY A 845 -2.20 -5.48 17.58
N THR A 846 -2.32 -6.74 17.22
CA THR A 846 -2.37 -7.87 18.17
C THR A 846 -1.73 -9.10 17.56
N VAL A 847 -0.94 -9.82 18.36
CA VAL A 847 -0.44 -11.16 18.03
C VAL A 847 -1.17 -12.18 18.89
N TYR A 848 -1.59 -13.26 18.27
CA TYR A 848 -2.19 -14.43 18.89
C TYR A 848 -1.18 -15.58 18.85
N LEU A 849 -0.88 -16.19 20.00
CA LEU A 849 -0.11 -17.44 20.06
C LEU A 849 -1.07 -18.61 20.24
N LEU A 850 -1.08 -19.51 19.27
CA LEU A 850 -1.97 -20.67 19.20
C LEU A 850 -1.14 -21.94 19.42
N ASN A 851 -1.63 -22.86 20.24
CA ASN A 851 -1.10 -24.21 20.28
C ASN A 851 -1.43 -24.90 18.96
N VAL A 852 -0.46 -25.55 18.33
CA VAL A 852 -0.62 -26.30 17.07
C VAL A 852 0.03 -27.69 17.17
N SER A 853 0.23 -28.17 18.40
CA SER A 853 0.87 -29.46 18.69
C SER A 853 -0.04 -30.68 18.44
N THR A 854 -1.32 -30.49 18.12
CA THR A 854 -2.27 -31.57 17.79
C THR A 854 -3.13 -31.19 16.58
N PHE A 855 -3.62 -32.18 15.84
CA PHE A 855 -4.38 -31.98 14.58
C PHE A 855 -5.72 -31.22 14.72
N TYR A 856 -6.26 -31.07 15.94
CA TYR A 856 -7.64 -30.65 16.16
C TYR A 856 -7.84 -29.49 17.15
N GLN A 857 -6.76 -29.00 17.78
CA GLN A 857 -6.83 -27.88 18.74
C GLN A 857 -5.90 -26.76 18.29
N ASN A 858 -6.50 -25.62 17.94
CA ASN A 858 -5.81 -24.35 17.69
C ASN A 858 -5.99 -23.43 18.92
N ASP A 859 -5.71 -23.98 20.11
CA ASP A 859 -6.08 -23.36 21.39
C ASP A 859 -5.26 -22.09 21.66
N LEU A 860 -5.93 -21.00 22.03
CA LEU A 860 -5.30 -19.70 22.29
C LEU A 860 -4.51 -19.72 23.60
N ILE A 861 -3.18 -19.75 23.51
CA ILE A 861 -2.26 -19.74 24.65
C ILE A 861 -2.09 -18.31 25.18
N ALA A 862 -1.86 -17.35 24.29
CA ALA A 862 -1.48 -15.99 24.69
C ALA A 862 -1.91 -14.92 23.67
N THR A 863 -2.11 -13.70 24.14
CA THR A 863 -2.25 -12.50 23.29
C THR A 863 -1.31 -11.40 23.71
N PHE A 864 -0.68 -10.76 22.71
CA PHE A 864 0.21 -9.61 22.87
C PHE A 864 -0.36 -8.46 22.04
N SER A 865 -0.50 -7.28 22.63
CA SER A 865 -1.09 -6.09 21.99
C SER A 865 -0.19 -4.86 22.12
N GLY A 866 -0.12 -4.06 21.05
CA GLY A 866 0.58 -2.77 21.01
C GLY A 866 -0.10 -1.70 21.87
N ASP A 867 0.63 -0.66 22.26
CA ASP A 867 0.17 0.37 23.22
C ASP A 867 0.03 1.78 22.62
N ARG A 868 0.11 1.92 21.29
CA ARG A 868 -0.08 3.21 20.59
C ARG A 868 -1.24 3.17 19.58
N PHE A 869 -1.66 4.36 19.16
CA PHE A 869 -2.59 4.53 18.04
C PHE A 869 -1.80 4.43 16.72
N VAL A 870 -2.19 3.52 15.83
CA VAL A 870 -1.42 3.16 14.61
C VAL A 870 0.03 2.84 14.99
N ASP A 871 0.16 1.76 15.74
CA ASP A 871 1.41 1.13 16.21
C ASP A 871 1.81 0.01 15.23
N LEU A 872 0.80 -0.71 14.73
CA LEU A 872 0.91 -1.92 13.89
C LEU A 872 1.77 -3.02 14.54
N PHE A 873 1.59 -3.23 15.85
CA PHE A 873 2.28 -4.26 16.60
C PHE A 873 2.01 -5.65 16.01
N GLY A 874 3.08 -6.37 15.69
CA GLY A 874 3.02 -7.66 15.01
C GLY A 874 3.42 -7.65 13.53
N MET A 875 3.87 -6.52 12.96
CA MET A 875 4.26 -6.46 11.53
C MET A 875 5.35 -7.47 11.12
N LYS A 876 6.25 -7.83 12.04
CA LYS A 876 7.12 -9.01 11.92
C LYS A 876 7.10 -9.82 13.20
N LEU A 877 7.24 -11.13 13.02
CA LEU A 877 7.26 -12.17 14.05
C LEU A 877 8.39 -13.14 13.68
N GLN A 878 9.16 -13.59 14.66
CA GLN A 878 10.08 -14.71 14.51
C GLN A 878 10.24 -15.41 15.85
N PHE A 879 10.47 -16.72 15.80
CA PHE A 879 10.98 -17.49 16.92
C PHE A 879 12.42 -17.92 16.64
N SER A 880 13.32 -17.56 17.54
CA SER A 880 14.71 -17.97 17.53
C SER A 880 15.27 -17.76 18.93
N ASP A 881 15.94 -18.77 19.47
CA ASP A 881 17.01 -18.58 20.45
C ASP A 881 17.85 -17.35 20.04
N VAL A 882 17.90 -16.32 20.88
CA VAL A 882 18.81 -15.16 20.72
C VAL A 882 19.78 -15.02 21.90
N ASN A 883 19.54 -15.72 23.00
CA ASN A 883 20.35 -15.73 24.23
C ASN A 883 21.31 -16.93 24.37
N ARG A 884 21.19 -17.97 23.51
CA ARG A 884 21.90 -19.27 23.56
C ARG A 884 21.46 -20.29 24.63
N ASP A 885 20.23 -20.20 25.16
CA ASP A 885 19.70 -21.18 26.12
C ASP A 885 19.10 -22.47 25.48
N ASN A 886 18.98 -22.55 24.15
CA ASN A 886 18.36 -23.63 23.36
C ASN A 886 16.82 -23.74 23.44
N ILE A 887 16.15 -22.64 23.79
CA ILE A 887 14.70 -22.41 23.70
C ILE A 887 14.43 -21.29 22.68
N ASP A 888 13.30 -21.33 21.97
CA ASP A 888 12.96 -20.32 20.96
C ASP A 888 12.44 -19.03 21.62
N ASP A 889 13.25 -17.98 21.68
CA ASP A 889 12.79 -16.65 22.10
C ASP A 889 11.81 -16.05 21.07
N PHE A 890 10.81 -15.29 21.53
CA PHE A 890 9.82 -14.64 20.68
C PHE A 890 10.18 -13.17 20.41
N VAL A 891 10.39 -12.84 19.12
CA VAL A 891 10.72 -11.48 18.67
C VAL A 891 9.57 -10.91 17.85
N VAL A 892 9.13 -9.69 18.20
CA VAL A 892 8.00 -8.99 17.55
C VAL A 892 8.29 -7.50 17.37
N THR A 893 7.86 -6.94 16.23
CA THR A 893 8.11 -5.52 15.90
C THR A 893 6.86 -4.67 15.84
N SER A 894 7.06 -3.36 16.04
CA SER A 894 6.03 -2.31 15.96
C SER A 894 6.65 -1.07 15.27
N PRO A 895 6.75 -1.06 13.92
CA PRO A 895 7.54 -0.06 13.19
C PRO A 895 6.98 1.36 13.30
N PHE A 896 5.66 1.51 13.46
CA PHE A 896 4.98 2.80 13.55
C PHE A 896 4.87 3.33 14.99
N TYR A 897 5.53 2.68 15.96
CA TYR A 897 5.52 3.05 17.37
C TYR A 897 5.92 4.52 17.58
N LYS A 898 5.08 5.25 18.33
CA LYS A 898 5.26 6.68 18.66
C LYS A 898 5.47 6.89 20.17
N LYS A 899 6.29 7.88 20.53
CA LYS A 899 6.57 8.22 21.94
C LYS A 899 5.36 8.77 22.74
N LYS A 900 4.25 9.15 22.10
CA LYS A 900 3.00 9.55 22.78
C LYS A 900 1.87 8.57 22.49
N ILE A 901 1.06 8.31 23.51
CA ILE A 901 -0.08 7.38 23.46
C ILE A 901 -1.18 7.88 22.51
N LEU A 902 -1.53 9.17 22.62
CA LEU A 902 -2.70 9.77 21.99
C LEU A 902 -2.38 11.07 21.23
N GLY A 903 -3.10 11.25 20.12
CA GLY A 903 -3.07 12.44 19.27
C GLY A 903 -1.84 12.50 18.36
N ASN A 904 -1.97 13.27 17.27
CA ASN A 904 -1.02 13.33 16.17
C ASN A 904 0.29 14.10 16.50
N SER A 905 0.65 14.22 17.79
CA SER A 905 1.81 14.98 18.26
C SER A 905 2.79 14.05 18.98
N GLY A 906 3.99 13.92 18.43
CA GLY A 906 4.93 12.88 18.82
C GLY A 906 5.37 12.12 17.58
N VAL A 907 6.64 11.78 17.51
CA VAL A 907 7.24 11.21 16.31
C VAL A 907 7.39 9.71 16.47
N GLU A 908 7.28 9.01 15.35
CA GLU A 908 7.59 7.59 15.23
C GLU A 908 9.09 7.36 15.51
N SER A 909 9.41 6.34 16.30
CA SER A 909 10.77 5.83 16.45
C SER A 909 10.92 4.36 16.03
N GLY A 910 9.82 3.61 15.96
CA GLY A 910 9.81 2.17 15.71
C GLY A 910 10.44 1.35 16.86
N HIS A 911 9.84 0.21 17.19
CA HIS A 911 10.26 -0.65 18.30
C HIS A 911 10.39 -2.12 17.89
N VAL A 912 11.32 -2.82 18.56
CA VAL A 912 11.41 -4.28 18.59
C VAL A 912 11.34 -4.75 20.05
N TYR A 913 10.54 -5.78 20.30
CA TYR A 913 10.33 -6.38 21.62
C TYR A 913 10.74 -7.86 21.57
N ILE A 914 11.40 -8.32 22.62
CA ILE A 914 11.89 -9.70 22.77
C ILE A 914 11.35 -10.26 24.08
N TYR A 915 10.70 -11.42 24.01
CA TYR A 915 10.20 -12.18 25.14
C TYR A 915 10.98 -13.49 25.20
N TYR A 916 11.82 -13.65 26.23
CA TYR A 916 12.67 -14.83 26.34
C TYR A 916 11.86 -16.10 26.64
N GLY A 917 12.30 -17.23 26.09
CA GLY A 917 11.72 -18.55 26.31
C GLY A 917 11.87 -19.06 27.74
N GLY A 918 11.22 -20.19 28.05
CA GLY A 918 11.37 -20.91 29.33
C GLY A 918 10.04 -21.25 30.01
N ASP A 919 10.09 -21.49 31.32
CA ASP A 919 8.90 -21.76 32.14
C ASP A 919 8.07 -20.48 32.40
N ASP A 920 8.75 -19.34 32.55
CA ASP A 920 8.14 -18.03 32.78
C ASP A 920 7.64 -17.36 31.48
N PHE A 921 7.67 -18.05 30.33
CA PHE A 921 7.18 -17.48 29.08
C PHE A 921 5.69 -17.10 29.19
N PRO A 922 5.32 -15.84 28.95
CA PRO A 922 4.05 -15.31 29.44
C PRO A 922 2.84 -15.80 28.63
N THR A 923 1.77 -16.16 29.35
CA THR A 923 0.52 -16.72 28.79
C THR A 923 -0.70 -15.88 29.15
N GLY A 924 -1.85 -16.19 28.52
CA GLY A 924 -3.09 -15.41 28.62
C GLY A 924 -2.97 -14.05 27.93
N ASN A 925 -3.74 -13.05 28.38
CA ASN A 925 -3.56 -11.68 27.89
C ASN A 925 -2.32 -11.07 28.55
N VAL A 926 -1.20 -11.07 27.85
CA VAL A 926 0.13 -10.78 28.41
C VAL A 926 0.28 -9.29 28.66
N THR A 927 0.05 -8.47 27.62
CA THR A 927 0.39 -7.05 27.67
C THR A 927 -0.66 -6.21 28.41
N SER A 928 -1.79 -6.78 28.84
CA SER A 928 -2.73 -6.10 29.74
C SER A 928 -2.34 -6.10 31.23
N GLN A 929 -1.36 -6.91 31.65
CA GLN A 929 -1.06 -7.17 33.07
C GLN A 929 0.00 -6.21 33.66
N CYS A 930 -0.18 -4.90 33.49
CA CYS A 930 0.81 -3.87 33.82
C CYS A 930 0.97 -3.68 35.33
N LYS A 931 2.21 -3.43 35.80
CA LYS A 931 2.53 -3.22 37.23
C LYS A 931 3.22 -1.88 37.51
N HIS A 932 3.92 -1.31 36.52
CA HIS A 932 4.80 -0.15 36.68
C HIS A 932 4.40 1.05 35.81
N THR A 933 3.44 0.87 34.89
CA THR A 933 2.84 1.96 34.11
C THR A 933 1.31 1.99 34.30
N PRO A 934 0.68 3.19 34.32
CA PRO A 934 -0.78 3.31 34.25
C PRO A 934 -1.33 3.03 32.85
N ILE A 935 -0.46 2.95 31.84
CA ILE A 935 -0.82 2.67 30.44
C ILE A 935 -1.07 1.18 30.28
N VAL A 936 -2.25 0.83 29.75
CA VAL A 936 -2.62 -0.54 29.38
C VAL A 936 -3.02 -0.55 27.90
N PRO A 937 -2.51 -1.48 27.08
CA PRO A 937 -1.48 -2.47 27.38
C PRO A 937 -0.08 -1.84 27.55
N CYS A 938 0.90 -2.68 27.89
CA CYS A 938 2.29 -2.30 28.16
C CYS A 938 3.29 -3.35 27.60
N PRO A 939 3.39 -3.54 26.27
CA PRO A 939 4.29 -4.53 25.66
C PRO A 939 5.74 -4.37 26.12
N GLY A 940 6.22 -3.13 26.28
CA GLY A 940 7.56 -2.81 26.76
C GLY A 940 7.81 -3.00 28.26
N GLU A 941 6.77 -3.12 29.09
CA GLU A 941 6.93 -3.55 30.50
C GLU A 941 7.07 -5.07 30.61
N LYS A 942 6.52 -5.79 29.62
CA LYS A 942 6.46 -7.27 29.58
C LYS A 942 7.60 -7.92 28.80
N ALA A 943 8.25 -7.19 27.90
CA ALA A 943 9.37 -7.70 27.13
C ALA A 943 10.60 -7.89 28.04
N SER A 944 11.32 -9.00 27.87
CA SER A 944 12.63 -9.23 28.49
C SER A 944 13.66 -8.20 28.01
N LEU A 945 13.55 -7.78 26.75
CA LEU A 945 14.32 -6.70 26.16
C LEU A 945 13.47 -5.88 25.18
N GLN A 946 13.70 -4.57 25.13
CA GLN A 946 13.10 -3.66 24.14
C GLN A 946 14.22 -2.86 23.47
N ILE A 947 14.19 -2.78 22.15
CA ILE A 947 15.09 -1.96 21.34
C ILE A 947 14.25 -0.91 20.60
N SER A 948 14.69 0.35 20.66
CA SER A 948 14.02 1.49 20.05
C SER A 948 14.91 2.11 18.98
N GLY A 949 14.34 2.48 17.83
CA GLY A 949 15.08 3.21 16.80
C GLY A 949 15.55 4.58 17.29
N GLU A 950 16.75 4.99 16.89
CA GLU A 950 17.31 6.30 17.22
C GLU A 950 16.88 7.42 16.26
N GLU A 951 16.36 7.05 15.09
CA GLU A 951 15.97 7.93 13.99
C GLU A 951 14.44 8.04 13.89
N GLU A 952 13.95 9.28 13.74
CA GLU A 952 12.53 9.58 13.65
C GLU A 952 11.93 9.23 12.28
N LYS A 953 10.77 8.57 12.25
CA LYS A 953 10.04 8.10 11.04
C LYS A 953 10.77 7.09 10.15
N ALA A 954 11.78 6.42 10.68
CA ALA A 954 12.64 5.52 9.90
C ALA A 954 12.03 4.11 9.67
N ARG A 955 10.83 3.82 10.20
CA ARG A 955 10.17 2.50 10.23
C ARG A 955 11.10 1.40 10.79
N PHE A 956 11.76 1.67 11.92
CA PHE A 956 12.67 0.74 12.60
C PHE A 956 11.93 -0.54 13.02
N GLY A 957 12.40 -1.69 12.56
CA GLY A 957 11.76 -3.00 12.77
C GLY A 957 10.84 -3.47 11.64
N ASN A 958 10.83 -2.80 10.47
CA ASN A 958 10.04 -3.26 9.31
C ASN A 958 10.45 -4.68 8.83
N ALA A 959 11.73 -5.00 8.90
CA ALA A 959 12.31 -6.33 8.80
C ALA A 959 13.37 -6.53 9.91
N PHE A 960 13.62 -7.78 10.27
CA PHE A 960 14.74 -8.18 11.12
C PHE A 960 15.20 -9.60 10.77
N ALA A 961 16.40 -9.98 11.23
CA ALA A 961 16.94 -11.33 11.18
C ALA A 961 17.83 -11.59 12.40
N VAL A 962 18.14 -12.86 12.69
CA VAL A 962 19.06 -13.27 13.76
C VAL A 962 20.31 -13.85 13.13
N TYR A 963 21.43 -13.15 13.27
CA TYR A 963 22.73 -13.53 12.72
C TYR A 963 23.61 -14.14 13.83
N LYS A 964 24.03 -15.40 13.67
CA LYS A 964 24.81 -16.13 14.69
C LYS A 964 26.24 -16.37 14.19
N THR A 965 27.24 -15.88 14.94
CA THR A 965 28.64 -16.27 14.69
C THR A 965 29.03 -17.39 15.66
N LYS A 966 30.25 -17.94 15.55
CA LYS A 966 30.75 -18.92 16.52
C LYS A 966 30.74 -18.38 17.97
N ARG A 967 30.91 -17.06 18.18
CA ARG A 967 31.00 -16.41 19.50
C ARG A 967 29.80 -15.55 19.90
N ASP A 968 29.14 -14.90 18.95
CA ASP A 968 28.12 -13.88 19.21
C ASP A 968 26.74 -14.23 18.62
N VAL A 969 25.69 -13.60 19.13
CA VAL A 969 24.40 -13.48 18.43
C VAL A 969 24.14 -12.01 18.20
N PHE A 970 23.67 -11.66 17.00
CA PHE A 970 23.28 -10.31 16.63
C PHE A 970 21.83 -10.31 16.16
N LEU A 971 21.02 -9.40 16.70
CA LEU A 971 19.76 -9.04 16.08
C LEU A 971 20.03 -7.98 15.01
N VAL A 972 19.76 -8.33 13.77
CA VAL A 972 19.85 -7.45 12.60
C VAL A 972 18.49 -6.78 12.42
N VAL A 973 18.40 -5.45 12.48
CA VAL A 973 17.13 -4.71 12.39
C VAL A 973 17.18 -3.65 11.28
N SER A 974 16.19 -3.66 10.38
CA SER A 974 16.08 -2.66 9.32
C SER A 974 15.37 -1.39 9.77
N SER A 975 15.75 -0.26 9.18
CA SER A 975 14.97 0.98 9.13
C SER A 975 14.78 1.39 7.67
N THR A 976 13.78 0.84 6.98
CA THR A 976 13.64 1.00 5.51
C THR A 976 13.31 2.42 5.05
N HIS A 977 12.91 3.31 5.96
CA HIS A 977 12.69 4.74 5.71
C HIS A 977 13.80 5.64 6.30
N SER A 978 14.87 5.04 6.83
CA SER A 978 16.05 5.79 7.29
C SER A 978 16.64 6.66 6.19
N SER A 979 17.06 7.86 6.55
CA SER A 979 17.82 8.78 5.69
C SER A 979 19.28 8.93 6.16
N ALA A 980 19.82 7.93 6.87
CA ALA A 980 21.17 7.96 7.41
C ALA A 980 22.29 7.87 6.35
N GLY A 981 21.99 7.33 5.16
CA GLY A 981 22.86 7.38 3.98
C GLY A 981 22.43 8.49 3.02
N ASP A 982 21.23 8.33 2.43
CA ASP A 982 20.60 9.32 1.54
C ASP A 982 19.07 9.34 1.77
N ARG A 983 18.31 10.27 1.17
CA ARG A 983 16.88 10.50 1.48
C ARG A 983 16.04 9.22 1.35
N LEU A 984 15.50 8.74 2.47
CA LEU A 984 14.75 7.48 2.57
C LEU A 984 15.48 6.28 1.92
N SER A 985 16.83 6.27 1.97
CA SER A 985 17.65 5.19 1.40
C SER A 985 17.37 3.85 2.06
N GLY A 986 17.03 3.86 3.35
CA GLY A 986 17.06 2.70 4.23
C GLY A 986 18.42 2.54 4.92
N SER A 987 18.41 1.84 6.06
CA SER A 987 19.60 1.44 6.82
C SER A 987 19.35 0.14 7.58
N VAL A 988 20.42 -0.55 7.99
CA VAL A 988 20.36 -1.79 8.77
C VAL A 988 21.32 -1.71 9.96
N THR A 989 20.80 -1.94 11.16
CA THR A 989 21.55 -1.84 12.43
C THR A 989 21.66 -3.21 13.09
N LEU A 990 22.86 -3.57 13.53
CA LEU A 990 23.11 -4.81 14.28
C LEU A 990 23.27 -4.50 15.76
N TYR A 991 22.57 -5.27 16.60
CA TYR A 991 22.67 -5.21 18.06
C TYR A 991 23.23 -6.54 18.56
N ARG A 992 24.39 -6.52 19.23
CA ARG A 992 24.92 -7.72 19.88
C ARG A 992 24.04 -8.09 21.08
N MET A 993 23.53 -9.31 21.09
CA MET A 993 22.66 -9.81 22.14
C MET A 993 23.47 -10.18 23.40
N PRO A 994 22.88 -10.07 24.60
CA PRO A 994 23.43 -10.69 25.81
C PRO A 994 23.48 -12.22 25.67
N GLN A 995 24.38 -12.82 26.46
CA GLN A 995 24.53 -14.26 26.74
C GLN A 995 24.71 -14.42 28.25
#